data_AF-A0A928DDH0-F1
#
_entry.id   AF-A0A928DDH0-F1
#
_cell.length_a   1.000
_cell.length_b   1.000
_cell.length_c   1.000
_cell.angle_alpha   90.00
_cell.angle_beta   90.00
_cell.angle_gamma   90.00
#
_symmetry.space_group_name_H-M   'P 1'
#
loop_
_entity.id
_entity.type
_entity.pdbx_description
1 polymer ?
#
loop_
_entity_poly.entity_id
_entity_poly.type
_entity_poly.pdbx_seq_one_letter_code
_entity_poly.pdbx_strand_id
1 'polypeptide(L)'
;MAADIKISSGDPEIIISRIRPAWFLLMDMSVCGISISWSLMEEHHSILMLPPGAVLTGKMQFLQKSEAGRSEKNMFDIHSFQIPAAENTPGYFWLLTDKLNQTVLSAQIRDMAEKGAKSLVPHPIPPGFRKSMGSRMEPEYLSDEYFESFRTIVDECERTGSKCYLYDEGGWPSGSACGLVYESDPERFAQRFLQPDGEGGYEICVRGIDPNVPKAVLPSLLMREVTDKFLELTHEKYYHYFGDQFGKVFHFAFMDEPCLSPCARGYLPWTWDLFDEFRKRKGYDVEPLVGSILLESLTPEAEQARIDYVDVVSQLFTERFMRPIRDWCREHGILSGGHFNGENDLSLSMYHVHGGNILRVMRELDLPGIDLIWRQLWYGQRLHPFPKLASSTANQSGKKRAVGELFAVYGAGLTCEQMKFIVDYMICCGINTFIFSCYPMGTDGKLARGTRPVFGSCNPLWRFMKDFHDYAARLSCLSTESKPVVDTALFYDMRSLWKARQTSNTALDQDNIAFRLLEQQTDFDYIDDDVLETAEFSNGKMKIGEAEYSVLVIPENAMMTEKAEANLSRLKSAGLRVLSSDCTNEIAPTLKMTESDWRFRVRKTDLGNGDFLYFVMNISGQTITGTFEAEENSPVARCDAEQGKLFRVPGASNGNWCYEFAPYTMTAFLVGPSAENAAEPERIPGETVVQLDDSWQMCPVLRFKVGDHDYEQTELKDSPWYGCKTGDWCPVLGEDFSGDVVYRKEFILSDISGISFLDLGNVKYAAEVTLNGISLGRRIYSPFVFSVGGALKEGTNVLEVKVTNTLANAISPERVKKLWNSYFDLPSPYEDLQRSFEKESFESGLIGPVSLKK
;
A
#
# COMPACT_ATOMS: atom_id res chain seq x y z
N MET A 1 -40.80 21.58 3.20
CA MET A 1 -42.25 21.58 2.84
C MET A 1 -43.07 21.25 4.08
N ALA A 2 -44.33 21.68 4.17
CA ALA A 2 -45.25 21.26 5.22
C ALA A 2 -46.48 20.61 4.58
N ALA A 3 -46.91 19.46 5.09
CA ALA A 3 -48.12 18.77 4.65
C ALA A 3 -48.98 18.45 5.88
N ASP A 4 -50.28 18.76 5.79
CA ASP A 4 -51.25 18.38 6.82
C ASP A 4 -51.77 16.97 6.53
N ILE A 5 -51.59 16.04 7.47
CA ILE A 5 -52.06 14.66 7.35
C ILE A 5 -53.13 14.41 8.42
N LYS A 6 -54.26 13.81 8.01
CA LYS A 6 -55.36 13.43 8.88
C LYS A 6 -55.67 11.94 8.67
N ILE A 7 -55.45 11.12 9.69
CA ILE A 7 -55.69 9.67 9.63
C ILE A 7 -56.74 9.32 10.68
N SER A 8 -57.81 8.62 10.26
CA SER A 8 -58.86 8.10 11.14
C SER A 8 -58.76 6.58 11.22
N SER A 9 -58.78 6.02 12.43
CA SER A 9 -58.61 4.59 12.70
C SER A 9 -59.79 3.77 12.16
N GLY A 10 -59.52 2.83 11.25
CA GLY A 10 -60.49 1.89 10.71
C GLY A 10 -59.94 0.50 10.38
N ASP A 11 -58.80 0.10 10.96
CA ASP A 11 -58.34 -1.29 11.18
C ASP A 11 -56.96 -1.26 11.91
N PRO A 12 -56.56 -2.30 12.69
CA PRO A 12 -55.51 -2.16 13.71
C PRO A 12 -54.04 -2.26 13.25
N GLU A 13 -53.74 -2.33 11.95
CA GLU A 13 -52.33 -2.34 11.48
C GLU A 13 -52.05 -1.22 10.46
N ILE A 14 -51.24 -0.24 10.85
CA ILE A 14 -50.65 0.75 9.94
C ILE A 14 -49.14 0.51 9.89
N ILE A 15 -48.65 0.01 8.75
CA ILE A 15 -47.21 -0.15 8.47
C ILE A 15 -46.69 1.12 7.80
N ILE A 16 -45.80 1.87 8.46
CA ILE A 16 -45.05 2.98 7.84
C ILE A 16 -43.79 2.41 7.20
N SER A 17 -43.82 2.04 5.91
CA SER A 17 -42.68 1.45 5.20
C SER A 17 -42.19 2.23 3.97
N ARG A 18 -42.43 3.55 3.87
CA ARG A 18 -41.94 4.34 2.73
C ARG A 18 -41.44 5.74 3.09
N ILE A 19 -40.26 5.86 3.72
CA ILE A 19 -39.49 7.11 3.77
C ILE A 19 -37.99 6.78 3.56
N ARG A 20 -37.33 7.50 2.64
CA ARG A 20 -35.89 7.34 2.31
C ARG A 20 -34.98 7.85 3.45
N PRO A 21 -33.73 7.36 3.60
CA PRO A 21 -32.88 7.56 4.79
C PRO A 21 -32.37 8.99 5.09
N ALA A 22 -32.77 10.02 4.33
CA ALA A 22 -32.08 11.33 4.35
C ALA A 22 -32.81 12.48 5.09
N TRP A 23 -33.89 12.20 5.83
CA TRP A 23 -34.77 13.23 6.40
C TRP A 23 -35.08 12.94 7.87
N PHE A 24 -34.84 13.91 8.76
CA PHE A 24 -35.30 13.83 10.15
C PHE A 24 -36.80 14.11 10.21
N LEU A 25 -37.52 13.31 11.01
CA LEU A 25 -38.92 13.53 11.34
C LEU A 25 -39.01 14.27 12.68
N LEU A 26 -39.59 15.48 12.70
CA LEU A 26 -40.11 16.09 13.92
C LEU A 26 -41.64 15.96 13.88
N MET A 27 -42.20 15.18 14.81
CA MET A 27 -43.64 15.02 14.97
C MET A 27 -44.07 15.62 16.30
N ASP A 28 -44.86 16.69 16.25
CA ASP A 28 -45.67 17.11 17.40
C ASP A 28 -46.99 16.33 17.36
N MET A 29 -47.17 15.42 18.32
CA MET A 29 -48.40 14.66 18.50
C MET A 29 -49.21 15.25 19.66
N SER A 30 -50.51 15.46 19.42
CA SER A 30 -51.46 15.71 20.51
C SER A 30 -52.48 14.57 20.54
N VAL A 31 -52.60 13.92 21.69
CA VAL A 31 -53.69 12.99 21.98
C VAL A 31 -54.33 13.49 23.28
N CYS A 32 -55.60 13.89 23.20
CA CYS A 32 -56.41 14.32 24.36
C CYS A 32 -55.72 15.31 25.33
N GLY A 33 -55.04 16.34 24.80
CA GLY A 33 -54.53 17.45 25.62
C GLY A 33 -53.20 17.22 26.34
N ILE A 34 -52.47 16.14 26.03
CA ILE A 34 -51.10 15.92 26.51
C ILE A 34 -50.12 16.13 25.35
N SER A 35 -49.16 17.05 25.50
CA SER A 35 -48.05 17.25 24.55
C SER A 35 -46.86 16.36 24.94
N ILE A 36 -46.37 15.55 24.02
CA ILE A 36 -45.13 14.77 24.21
C ILE A 36 -44.16 15.19 23.12
N SER A 37 -43.02 15.76 23.51
CA SER A 37 -41.90 16.08 22.61
C SER A 37 -40.88 14.95 22.67
N TRP A 38 -40.54 14.38 21.52
CA TRP A 38 -39.47 13.39 21.39
C TRP A 38 -38.30 13.98 20.60
N SER A 39 -37.09 13.77 21.12
CA SER A 39 -35.84 13.95 20.38
C SER A 39 -34.97 12.74 20.67
N LEU A 40 -34.89 11.74 19.78
CA LEU A 40 -33.86 10.70 19.91
C LEU A 40 -33.60 9.86 18.65
N MET A 41 -32.44 9.23 18.73
CA MET A 41 -31.53 8.59 17.77
C MET A 41 -32.07 7.34 17.03
N GLU A 42 -31.24 6.94 16.06
CA GLU A 42 -31.15 5.74 15.20
C GLU A 42 -32.02 4.50 15.52
N GLU A 43 -32.59 3.98 14.44
CA GLU A 43 -33.03 2.60 14.15
C GLU A 43 -33.61 1.75 15.30
N HIS A 44 -34.91 1.92 15.61
CA HIS A 44 -35.74 0.80 16.09
C HIS A 44 -37.19 0.90 15.60
N HIS A 45 -37.68 -0.15 14.94
CA HIS A 45 -39.08 -0.32 14.58
C HIS A 45 -39.95 -0.46 15.85
N SER A 46 -40.77 0.54 16.15
CA SER A 46 -41.74 0.51 17.27
C SER A 46 -43.17 0.60 16.75
N ILE A 47 -44.05 -0.32 17.16
CA ILE A 47 -45.47 -0.36 16.79
C ILE A 47 -46.27 0.50 17.79
N LEU A 48 -47.09 1.43 17.29
CA LEU A 48 -47.95 2.28 18.11
C LEU A 48 -49.41 1.79 18.05
N MET A 49 -50.01 1.48 19.20
CA MET A 49 -51.43 1.09 19.32
C MET A 49 -52.27 2.29 19.79
N LEU A 50 -53.30 2.68 19.04
CA LEU A 50 -54.21 3.77 19.39
C LEU A 50 -55.60 3.25 19.82
N PRO A 51 -56.25 3.87 20.81
CA PRO A 51 -57.61 3.49 21.22
C PRO A 51 -58.66 3.87 20.15
N PRO A 52 -59.82 3.18 20.11
CA PRO A 52 -60.87 3.41 19.12
C PRO A 52 -61.42 4.84 19.21
N GLY A 53 -61.42 5.56 18.08
CA GLY A 53 -61.97 6.93 17.98
C GLY A 53 -60.96 8.06 18.19
N ALA A 54 -59.67 7.75 18.39
CA ALA A 54 -58.62 8.76 18.44
C ALA A 54 -58.36 9.35 17.04
N VAL A 55 -58.34 10.68 16.93
CA VAL A 55 -57.96 11.40 15.70
C VAL A 55 -56.56 11.98 15.88
N LEU A 56 -55.62 11.58 15.04
CA LEU A 56 -54.29 12.15 14.99
C LEU A 56 -54.28 13.35 14.05
N THR A 57 -53.89 14.51 14.59
CA THR A 57 -53.58 15.72 13.82
C THR A 57 -52.21 16.23 14.23
N GLY A 58 -51.30 16.34 13.26
CA GLY A 58 -49.95 16.87 13.46
C GLY A 58 -49.44 17.56 12.20
N LYS A 59 -48.55 18.52 12.37
CA LYS A 59 -47.82 19.16 11.26
C LYS A 59 -46.50 18.44 11.06
N MET A 60 -46.27 17.86 9.88
CA MET A 60 -44.94 17.39 9.50
C MET A 60 -44.13 18.57 8.96
N GLN A 61 -43.02 18.89 9.63
CA GLN A 61 -41.99 19.78 9.08
C GLN A 61 -40.85 18.94 8.53
N PHE A 62 -40.64 19.03 7.22
CA PHE A 62 -39.43 18.51 6.60
C PHE A 62 -38.32 19.56 6.77
N LEU A 63 -37.42 19.32 7.73
CA LEU A 63 -36.17 20.07 7.85
C LEU A 63 -35.17 19.47 6.85
N GLN A 64 -34.95 20.18 5.75
CA GLN A 64 -33.72 20.02 4.99
C GLN A 64 -32.59 20.45 5.93
N LYS A 65 -31.49 19.67 6.02
CA LYS A 65 -30.30 20.06 6.79
C LYS A 65 -29.98 21.51 6.43
N SER A 66 -30.30 22.45 7.32
CA SER A 66 -29.80 23.80 7.20
C SER A 66 -28.28 23.69 7.29
N GLU A 67 -27.59 24.38 6.41
CA GLU A 67 -26.13 24.50 6.39
C GLU A 67 -25.51 25.03 7.69
N ALA A 68 -26.31 25.29 8.72
CA ALA A 68 -25.91 25.62 10.08
C ALA A 68 -25.37 24.43 10.92
N GLY A 69 -25.41 23.19 10.40
CA GLY A 69 -24.70 22.04 11.00
C GLY A 69 -23.26 21.85 10.49
N ARG A 70 -22.75 22.74 9.63
CA ARG A 70 -21.37 22.70 9.12
C ARG A 70 -20.34 23.31 10.09
N SER A 71 -20.74 23.99 11.16
CA SER A 71 -19.81 24.84 11.92
C SER A 71 -18.89 24.13 12.92
N GLU A 72 -18.92 22.80 13.05
CA GLU A 72 -17.94 22.04 13.86
C GLU A 72 -17.16 20.96 13.08
N LYS A 73 -17.50 20.72 11.80
CA LYS A 73 -16.83 19.73 10.93
C LYS A 73 -15.81 20.34 9.96
N ASN A 74 -15.41 21.60 10.18
CA ASN A 74 -14.72 22.43 9.19
C ASN A 74 -13.20 22.53 9.38
N MET A 75 -12.58 21.71 10.24
CA MET A 75 -11.14 21.84 10.54
C MET A 75 -10.41 20.50 10.38
N PHE A 76 -9.11 20.59 10.08
CA PHE A 76 -8.19 19.46 10.06
C PHE A 76 -8.29 18.66 11.38
N ASP A 77 -8.55 17.35 11.28
CA ASP A 77 -8.68 16.48 12.45
C ASP A 77 -7.31 16.10 13.01
N ILE A 78 -6.78 16.97 13.86
CA ILE A 78 -5.48 16.74 14.53
C ILE A 78 -5.47 15.48 15.38
N HIS A 79 -6.63 15.05 15.91
CA HIS A 79 -6.70 13.86 16.75
C HIS A 79 -6.50 12.59 15.89
N SER A 80 -7.20 12.48 14.76
CA SER A 80 -7.03 11.36 13.82
C SER A 80 -5.61 11.34 13.22
N PHE A 81 -5.01 12.52 12.97
CA PHE A 81 -3.60 12.60 12.58
C PHE A 81 -2.63 12.14 13.68
N GLN A 82 -2.91 12.44 14.96
CA GLN A 82 -2.07 12.01 16.08
C GLN A 82 -2.16 10.51 16.35
N ILE A 83 -3.38 9.99 16.30
CA ILE A 83 -3.74 8.61 16.64
C ILE A 83 -4.60 8.06 15.49
N PRO A 84 -3.97 7.61 14.39
CA PRO A 84 -4.68 7.03 13.27
C PRO A 84 -5.48 5.79 13.66
N ALA A 85 -6.63 5.59 13.02
CA ALA A 85 -7.40 4.36 13.13
C ALA A 85 -6.60 3.13 12.66
N ALA A 86 -6.97 1.94 13.12
CA ALA A 86 -6.25 0.70 12.84
C ALA A 86 -6.11 0.43 11.32
N GLU A 87 -7.12 0.79 10.55
CA GLU A 87 -7.19 0.67 9.08
C GLU A 87 -6.16 1.56 8.35
N ASN A 88 -5.63 2.58 9.02
CA ASN A 88 -4.53 3.40 8.49
C ASN A 88 -3.17 2.85 8.88
N THR A 89 -3.08 1.94 9.84
CA THR A 89 -1.80 1.33 10.21
C THR A 89 -1.33 0.34 9.15
N PRO A 90 0.00 0.24 8.92
CA PRO A 90 0.53 -0.79 8.03
C PRO A 90 0.09 -2.18 8.47
N GLY A 91 -0.10 -3.05 7.47
CA GLY A 91 -0.32 -4.46 7.68
C GLY A 91 0.91 -5.32 7.47
N TYR A 92 0.80 -6.57 7.88
CA TYR A 92 1.82 -7.58 7.60
C TYR A 92 1.22 -8.82 6.95
N PHE A 93 1.89 -9.30 5.91
CA PHE A 93 1.77 -10.70 5.54
C PHE A 93 2.36 -11.56 6.64
N TRP A 94 1.47 -12.21 7.37
CA TRP A 94 1.81 -13.11 8.45
C TRP A 94 1.80 -14.54 7.92
N LEU A 95 2.98 -15.04 7.55
CA LEU A 95 3.13 -16.33 6.91
C LEU A 95 2.87 -17.45 7.91
N LEU A 96 1.72 -18.10 7.79
CA LEU A 96 1.30 -19.24 8.59
C LEU A 96 1.94 -20.51 8.03
N THR A 97 3.15 -20.82 8.50
CA THR A 97 3.97 -21.93 7.99
C THR A 97 4.18 -23.08 8.97
N ASP A 98 3.67 -22.96 10.19
CA ASP A 98 3.83 -23.96 11.24
C ASP A 98 2.47 -24.27 11.86
N LYS A 99 2.46 -25.19 12.82
CA LYS A 99 1.26 -25.56 13.55
C LYS A 99 0.58 -24.32 14.15
N LEU A 100 -0.71 -24.13 13.82
CA LEU A 100 -1.55 -23.01 14.24
C LEU A 100 -1.88 -23.07 15.74
N ASN A 101 -0.87 -22.83 16.57
CA ASN A 101 -0.94 -22.88 18.02
C ASN A 101 -1.52 -21.57 18.59
N GLN A 102 -2.63 -21.67 19.33
CA GLN A 102 -3.34 -20.51 19.86
C GLN A 102 -2.47 -19.54 20.69
N THR A 103 -1.51 -20.06 21.46
CA THR A 103 -0.62 -19.23 22.29
C THR A 103 0.35 -18.44 21.42
N VAL A 104 0.93 -19.07 20.39
CA VAL A 104 1.83 -18.40 19.44
C VAL A 104 1.07 -17.37 18.61
N LEU A 105 -0.10 -17.76 18.08
CA LEU A 105 -0.97 -16.87 17.31
C LEU A 105 -1.31 -15.60 18.11
N SER A 106 -1.79 -15.76 19.34
CA SER A 106 -2.16 -14.63 20.20
C SER A 106 -0.95 -13.75 20.54
N ALA A 107 0.21 -14.36 20.82
CA ALA A 107 1.41 -13.62 21.18
C ALA A 107 1.95 -12.77 20.01
N GLN A 108 1.94 -13.30 18.79
CA GLN A 108 2.41 -12.57 17.61
C GLN A 108 1.46 -11.45 17.20
N ILE A 109 0.14 -11.63 17.36
CA ILE A 109 -0.85 -10.57 17.15
C ILE A 109 -0.64 -9.42 18.14
N ARG A 110 -0.45 -9.73 19.43
CA ARG A 110 -0.13 -8.72 20.45
C ARG A 110 1.18 -8.02 20.15
N ASP A 111 2.20 -8.77 19.76
CA ASP A 111 3.51 -8.22 19.40
C ASP A 111 3.37 -7.22 18.23
N MET A 112 2.73 -7.59 17.12
CA MET A 112 2.47 -6.66 16.01
C MET A 112 1.67 -5.43 16.45
N ALA A 113 0.60 -5.61 17.23
CA ALA A 113 -0.24 -4.52 17.70
C ALA A 113 0.51 -3.54 18.63
N GLU A 114 1.34 -4.04 19.54
CA GLU A 114 2.22 -3.24 20.41
C GLU A 114 3.22 -2.41 19.60
N LYS A 115 3.66 -2.95 18.45
CA LYS A 115 4.59 -2.28 17.54
C LYS A 115 3.84 -1.44 16.51
N GLY A 116 2.55 -1.18 16.70
CA GLY A 116 1.78 -0.24 15.88
C GLY A 116 1.30 -0.79 14.53
N ALA A 117 1.52 -2.08 14.25
CA ALA A 117 0.97 -2.75 13.08
C ALA A 117 -0.34 -3.45 13.46
N LYS A 118 -1.47 -2.82 13.15
CA LYS A 118 -2.81 -3.28 13.55
C LYS A 118 -3.65 -3.79 12.38
N SER A 119 -3.06 -3.93 11.20
CA SER A 119 -3.68 -4.61 10.06
C SER A 119 -2.97 -5.94 9.87
N LEU A 120 -3.69 -7.06 9.89
CA LEU A 120 -3.09 -8.39 9.80
C LEU A 120 -3.56 -9.07 8.53
N VAL A 121 -2.64 -9.70 7.80
CA VAL A 121 -2.98 -10.50 6.62
C VAL A 121 -2.47 -11.92 6.90
N PRO A 122 -3.26 -12.77 7.61
CA PRO A 122 -2.87 -14.14 7.86
C PRO A 122 -2.79 -14.85 6.52
N HIS A 123 -1.57 -15.27 6.17
CA HIS A 123 -1.23 -15.80 4.85
C HIS A 123 -0.97 -17.30 4.98
N PRO A 124 -1.95 -18.17 4.65
CA PRO A 124 -1.84 -19.61 4.83
C PRO A 124 -0.84 -20.19 3.82
N ILE A 125 0.21 -20.85 4.31
CA ILE A 125 1.17 -21.58 3.47
C ILE A 125 0.98 -23.07 3.76
N PRO A 126 -0.01 -23.76 3.17
CA PRO A 126 -0.17 -25.20 3.39
C PRO A 126 1.02 -26.01 2.85
N PRO A 127 1.30 -27.21 3.38
CA PRO A 127 2.37 -28.07 2.84
C PRO A 127 2.20 -28.45 1.35
N GLY A 128 0.97 -28.39 0.84
CA GLY A 128 0.67 -28.57 -0.59
C GLY A 128 1.15 -27.42 -1.47
N PHE A 129 1.43 -26.25 -0.89
CA PHE A 129 1.92 -25.07 -1.57
C PHE A 129 3.46 -25.06 -1.61
N ARG A 130 4.03 -25.09 -2.83
CA ARG A 130 5.48 -25.02 -3.17
C ARG A 130 6.43 -25.68 -2.16
N LYS A 131 6.98 -26.86 -2.52
CA LYS A 131 7.95 -27.60 -1.66
C LYS A 131 9.14 -26.77 -1.17
N SER A 132 9.59 -25.78 -1.95
CA SER A 132 10.68 -24.87 -1.58
C SER A 132 10.40 -24.00 -0.35
N MET A 133 9.13 -23.81 0.02
CA MET A 133 8.74 -23.06 1.22
C MET A 133 8.91 -23.86 2.52
N GLY A 134 8.97 -25.21 2.44
CA GLY A 134 9.21 -26.08 3.59
C GLY A 134 8.19 -25.95 4.73
N SER A 135 6.94 -25.60 4.40
CA SER A 135 5.88 -25.39 5.39
C SER A 135 5.46 -26.69 6.08
N ARG A 136 5.11 -26.55 7.36
CA ARG A 136 4.56 -27.58 8.25
C ARG A 136 3.21 -27.15 8.80
N MET A 137 2.50 -26.27 8.10
CA MET A 137 1.23 -25.74 8.56
C MET A 137 0.25 -26.89 8.84
N GLU A 138 -0.31 -26.88 10.05
CA GLU A 138 -1.37 -27.76 10.52
C GLU A 138 -2.32 -26.94 11.40
N PRO A 139 -3.65 -27.14 11.34
CA PRO A 139 -4.38 -28.15 10.54
C PRO A 139 -4.41 -27.88 9.03
N GLU A 140 -5.01 -28.81 8.27
CA GLU A 140 -5.16 -28.70 6.82
C GLU A 140 -5.95 -27.44 6.42
N TYR A 141 -5.49 -26.73 5.39
CA TYR A 141 -6.11 -25.51 4.91
C TYR A 141 -7.59 -25.72 4.59
N LEU A 142 -8.46 -24.83 5.10
CA LEU A 142 -9.92 -24.85 4.94
C LEU A 142 -10.65 -26.06 5.57
N SER A 143 -9.99 -26.80 6.47
CA SER A 143 -10.65 -27.79 7.35
C SER A 143 -11.38 -27.11 8.52
N ASP A 144 -12.27 -27.83 9.19
CA ASP A 144 -12.98 -27.33 10.38
C ASP A 144 -11.98 -26.93 11.48
N GLU A 145 -10.94 -27.73 11.70
CA GLU A 145 -9.88 -27.45 12.68
C GLU A 145 -9.04 -26.23 12.29
N TYR A 146 -8.84 -25.97 10.99
CA TYR A 146 -8.20 -24.73 10.53
C TYR A 146 -9.04 -23.52 10.95
N PHE A 147 -10.36 -23.56 10.76
CA PHE A 147 -11.25 -22.48 11.19
C PHE A 147 -11.35 -22.37 12.72
N GLU A 148 -11.23 -23.46 13.47
CA GLU A 148 -11.08 -23.40 14.93
C GLU A 148 -9.80 -22.66 15.36
N SER A 149 -8.68 -22.93 14.71
CA SER A 149 -7.43 -22.18 14.92
C SER A 149 -7.56 -20.72 14.48
N PHE A 150 -8.19 -20.45 13.33
CA PHE A 150 -8.40 -19.11 12.80
C PHE A 150 -9.29 -18.26 13.71
N ARG A 151 -10.24 -18.88 14.43
CA ARG A 151 -11.05 -18.18 15.45
C ARG A 151 -10.18 -17.49 16.51
N THR A 152 -9.03 -18.06 16.86
CA THR A 152 -8.08 -17.41 17.77
C THR A 152 -7.54 -16.10 17.19
N ILE A 153 -7.30 -16.06 15.88
CA ILE A 153 -6.84 -14.85 15.19
C ILE A 153 -7.92 -13.76 15.28
N VAL A 154 -9.17 -14.13 14.98
CA VAL A 154 -10.33 -13.22 15.03
C VAL A 154 -10.55 -12.67 16.44
N ASP A 155 -10.64 -13.55 17.43
CA ASP A 155 -10.88 -13.18 18.83
C ASP A 155 -9.76 -12.25 19.35
N GLU A 156 -8.51 -12.51 18.98
CA GLU A 156 -7.40 -11.67 19.42
C GLU A 156 -7.37 -10.33 18.69
N CYS A 157 -7.76 -10.28 17.41
CA CYS A 157 -7.93 -9.04 16.68
C CYS A 157 -8.98 -8.13 17.34
N GLU A 158 -10.13 -8.68 17.77
CA GLU A 158 -11.13 -7.93 18.53
C GLU A 158 -10.53 -7.36 19.82
N ARG A 159 -9.76 -8.16 20.57
CA ARG A 159 -9.15 -7.75 21.84
C ARG A 159 -8.10 -6.64 21.68
N THR A 160 -7.27 -6.71 20.64
CA THR A 160 -6.21 -5.71 20.40
C THR A 160 -6.71 -4.50 19.61
N GLY A 161 -7.94 -4.56 19.08
CA GLY A 161 -8.47 -3.58 18.12
C GLY A 161 -7.75 -3.64 16.77
N SER A 162 -7.15 -4.79 16.45
CA SER A 162 -6.54 -5.04 15.14
C SER A 162 -7.60 -5.45 14.12
N LYS A 163 -7.29 -5.24 12.85
CA LYS A 163 -8.10 -5.67 11.71
C LYS A 163 -7.44 -6.88 11.05
N CYS A 164 -8.27 -7.72 10.46
CA CYS A 164 -7.82 -8.86 9.68
C CYS A 164 -8.25 -8.67 8.23
N TYR A 165 -7.30 -8.70 7.30
CA TYR A 165 -7.57 -8.78 5.89
C TYR A 165 -7.61 -10.26 5.53
N LEU A 166 -8.74 -10.72 5.03
CA LEU A 166 -8.91 -12.11 4.60
C LEU A 166 -7.98 -12.34 3.43
N TYR A 167 -7.05 -13.27 3.58
CA TYR A 167 -6.23 -13.71 2.47
C TYR A 167 -6.97 -14.87 1.80
N ASP A 168 -7.31 -14.72 0.52
CA ASP A 168 -8.31 -15.59 -0.14
C ASP A 168 -7.75 -16.92 -0.69
N GLU A 169 -6.48 -17.21 -0.41
CA GLU A 169 -5.74 -18.31 -1.03
C GLU A 169 -4.88 -19.10 -0.01
N GLY A 170 -4.54 -20.35 -0.32
CA GLY A 170 -3.51 -21.12 0.35
C GLY A 170 -2.20 -21.02 -0.44
N GLY A 171 -1.42 -19.98 -0.18
CA GLY A 171 -0.28 -19.57 -0.99
C GLY A 171 -0.70 -18.57 -2.07
N TRP A 172 -0.16 -18.71 -3.28
CA TRP A 172 -0.52 -17.91 -4.45
C TRP A 172 -0.25 -18.71 -5.74
N PRO A 173 -0.90 -18.42 -6.87
CA PRO A 173 -1.84 -17.31 -7.13
C PRO A 173 -3.29 -17.61 -6.71
N SER A 174 -4.07 -16.55 -6.46
CA SER A 174 -5.49 -16.62 -6.13
C SER A 174 -6.33 -17.23 -7.26
N GLY A 175 -7.42 -17.88 -6.86
CA GLY A 175 -8.36 -18.59 -7.73
C GLY A 175 -8.21 -20.11 -7.71
N SER A 176 -7.23 -20.65 -6.98
CA SER A 176 -6.92 -22.08 -6.94
C SER A 176 -7.39 -22.79 -5.68
N ALA A 177 -7.47 -22.08 -4.54
CA ALA A 177 -7.66 -22.64 -3.21
C ALA A 177 -6.63 -23.75 -2.89
N CYS A 178 -5.33 -23.48 -3.09
CA CYS A 178 -4.21 -24.43 -3.02
C CYS A 178 -4.48 -25.67 -3.91
N GLY A 179 -4.96 -25.42 -5.13
CA GLY A 179 -5.27 -26.43 -6.14
C GLY A 179 -6.60 -27.18 -5.96
N LEU A 180 -7.35 -26.94 -4.88
CA LEU A 180 -8.63 -27.61 -4.63
C LEU A 180 -9.69 -27.32 -5.70
N VAL A 181 -9.67 -26.12 -6.30
CA VAL A 181 -10.58 -25.78 -7.41
C VAL A 181 -10.33 -26.69 -8.60
N TYR A 182 -9.08 -26.79 -9.05
CA TYR A 182 -8.71 -27.68 -10.15
C TYR A 182 -9.04 -29.14 -9.86
N GLU A 183 -8.75 -29.62 -8.64
CA GLU A 183 -9.00 -31.02 -8.24
C GLU A 183 -10.49 -31.39 -8.24
N SER A 184 -11.39 -30.41 -8.14
CA SER A 184 -12.84 -30.68 -8.16
C SER A 184 -13.37 -31.11 -9.54
N ASP A 185 -12.74 -30.67 -10.64
CA ASP A 185 -13.02 -31.11 -12.00
C ASP A 185 -11.81 -30.85 -12.93
N PRO A 186 -10.77 -31.71 -12.88
CA PRO A 186 -9.51 -31.48 -13.60
C PRO A 186 -9.68 -31.35 -15.12
N GLU A 187 -10.59 -32.15 -15.70
CA GLU A 187 -10.86 -32.11 -17.14
C GLU A 187 -11.52 -30.80 -17.54
N ARG A 188 -12.49 -30.30 -16.77
CA ARG A 188 -13.18 -29.06 -17.15
C ARG A 188 -12.37 -27.83 -16.77
N PHE A 189 -11.87 -27.77 -15.55
CA PHE A 189 -11.33 -26.56 -14.95
C PHE A 189 -9.87 -26.28 -15.26
N ALA A 190 -9.11 -27.22 -15.84
CA ALA A 190 -7.76 -26.95 -16.31
C ALA A 190 -7.66 -25.65 -17.13
N GLN A 191 -6.73 -24.78 -16.75
CA GLN A 191 -6.32 -23.65 -17.57
C GLN A 191 -5.69 -24.15 -18.87
N ARG A 192 -6.11 -23.53 -19.96
CA ARG A 192 -5.74 -23.92 -21.32
C ARG A 192 -5.18 -22.76 -22.11
N PHE A 193 -4.32 -23.11 -23.04
CA PHE A 193 -3.62 -22.14 -23.86
C PHE A 193 -3.59 -22.58 -25.32
N LEU A 194 -3.63 -21.60 -26.21
CA LEU A 194 -3.28 -21.78 -27.61
C LEU A 194 -1.76 -21.65 -27.75
N GLN A 195 -1.15 -22.63 -28.43
CA GLN A 195 0.26 -22.59 -28.84
C GLN A 195 0.39 -22.93 -30.33
N PRO A 196 1.47 -22.49 -31.02
CA PRO A 196 1.73 -22.91 -32.40
C PRO A 196 1.90 -24.43 -32.51
N ASP A 197 1.31 -25.04 -33.55
CA ASP A 197 1.48 -26.48 -33.86
C ASP A 197 2.74 -26.78 -34.70
N GLY A 198 3.44 -25.74 -35.18
CA GLY A 198 4.61 -25.85 -36.05
C GLY A 198 4.30 -25.98 -37.55
N GLU A 199 3.03 -26.11 -37.94
CA GLU A 199 2.56 -26.23 -39.33
C GLU A 199 1.77 -25.00 -39.80
N GLY A 200 1.73 -23.95 -38.98
CA GLY A 200 1.02 -22.69 -39.26
C GLY A 200 -0.40 -22.63 -38.67
N GLY A 201 -0.81 -23.64 -37.92
CA GLY A 201 -2.04 -23.68 -37.15
C GLY A 201 -1.78 -23.50 -35.65
N TYR A 202 -2.61 -24.14 -34.84
CA TYR A 202 -2.56 -24.04 -33.39
C TYR A 202 -2.99 -25.35 -32.73
N GLU A 203 -2.53 -25.57 -31.51
CA GLU A 203 -3.03 -26.62 -30.63
C GLU A 203 -3.41 -26.06 -29.26
N ILE A 204 -4.35 -26.73 -28.60
CA ILE A 204 -4.80 -26.40 -27.25
C ILE A 204 -4.02 -27.29 -26.28
N CYS A 205 -3.28 -26.66 -25.36
CA CYS A 205 -2.49 -27.38 -24.36
C CYS A 205 -2.89 -26.99 -22.94
N VAL A 206 -2.63 -27.91 -22.00
CA VAL A 206 -2.66 -27.65 -20.56
C VAL A 206 -1.22 -27.65 -20.07
N ARG A 207 -0.85 -26.62 -19.30
CA ARG A 207 0.49 -26.51 -18.72
C ARG A 207 0.38 -26.21 -17.23
N GLY A 208 1.26 -26.83 -16.45
CA GLY A 208 1.48 -26.42 -15.07
C GLY A 208 2.44 -25.23 -14.98
N ILE A 209 2.33 -24.41 -13.92
CA ILE A 209 3.21 -23.25 -13.70
C ILE A 209 4.60 -23.68 -13.21
N ASP A 210 4.68 -24.77 -12.44
CA ASP A 210 5.94 -25.27 -11.90
C ASP A 210 5.95 -26.81 -11.92
N PRO A 211 6.86 -27.45 -12.69
CA PRO A 211 6.95 -28.91 -12.73
C PRO A 211 7.29 -29.56 -11.38
N ASN A 212 7.74 -28.79 -10.38
CA ASN A 212 8.09 -29.27 -9.03
C ASN A 212 6.93 -29.16 -8.03
N VAL A 213 5.79 -28.57 -8.41
CA VAL A 213 4.61 -28.42 -7.55
C VAL A 213 3.66 -29.61 -7.76
N PRO A 214 3.29 -30.38 -6.71
CA PRO A 214 2.39 -31.54 -6.84
C PRO A 214 1.00 -31.22 -7.42
N LYS A 215 0.62 -29.93 -7.47
CA LYS A 215 -0.64 -29.38 -8.02
C LYS A 215 -0.38 -28.26 -9.03
N ALA A 216 0.52 -28.48 -9.99
CA ALA A 216 1.05 -27.44 -10.86
C ALA A 216 0.04 -26.79 -11.83
N VAL A 217 -1.10 -27.42 -12.12
CA VAL A 217 -2.08 -26.94 -13.11
C VAL A 217 -3.05 -25.97 -12.44
N LEU A 218 -3.10 -24.74 -12.96
CA LEU A 218 -4.07 -23.73 -12.52
C LEU A 218 -5.47 -23.99 -13.08
N PRO A 219 -6.51 -23.52 -12.38
CA PRO A 219 -7.84 -23.47 -12.94
C PRO A 219 -8.01 -22.30 -13.94
N SER A 220 -8.90 -22.45 -14.92
CA SER A 220 -9.19 -21.42 -15.93
C SER A 220 -10.03 -20.29 -15.35
N LEU A 221 -9.40 -19.17 -15.01
CA LEU A 221 -10.09 -17.96 -14.52
C LEU A 221 -10.96 -17.27 -15.60
N LEU A 222 -11.02 -17.82 -16.82
CA LEU A 222 -11.92 -17.39 -17.90
C LEU A 222 -13.27 -18.13 -17.86
N MET A 223 -13.49 -19.03 -16.90
CA MET A 223 -14.74 -19.75 -16.72
C MET A 223 -15.46 -19.25 -15.46
N ARG A 224 -16.76 -18.96 -15.57
CA ARG A 224 -17.52 -18.45 -14.43
C ARG A 224 -17.66 -19.50 -13.32
N GLU A 225 -17.80 -20.75 -13.71
CA GLU A 225 -17.96 -21.88 -12.80
C GLU A 225 -16.71 -22.14 -11.94
N VAL A 226 -15.52 -21.79 -12.46
CA VAL A 226 -14.26 -21.82 -11.71
C VAL A 226 -14.32 -20.80 -10.56
N THR A 227 -14.73 -19.57 -10.85
CA THR A 227 -14.87 -18.52 -9.83
C THR A 227 -15.95 -18.88 -8.80
N ASP A 228 -17.10 -19.40 -9.24
CA ASP A 228 -18.15 -19.82 -8.32
C ASP A 228 -17.63 -20.94 -7.39
N LYS A 229 -16.83 -21.89 -7.92
CA LYS A 229 -16.22 -22.93 -7.10
C LYS A 229 -15.16 -22.38 -6.15
N PHE A 230 -14.37 -21.39 -6.58
CA PHE A 230 -13.40 -20.72 -5.72
C PHE A 230 -14.10 -20.01 -4.55
N LEU A 231 -15.14 -19.21 -4.81
CA LEU A 231 -15.95 -18.53 -3.79
C LEU A 231 -16.57 -19.54 -2.81
N GLU A 232 -17.13 -20.65 -3.31
CA GLU A 232 -17.69 -21.73 -2.49
C GLU A 232 -16.65 -22.32 -1.51
N LEU A 233 -15.42 -22.55 -2.00
CA LEU A 233 -14.37 -23.19 -1.21
C LEU A 233 -13.71 -22.23 -0.21
N THR A 234 -13.62 -20.93 -0.54
CA THR A 234 -12.90 -19.94 0.28
C THR A 234 -13.86 -18.99 0.98
N HIS A 235 -14.35 -17.98 0.26
CA HIS A 235 -15.12 -16.85 0.76
C HIS A 235 -16.38 -17.28 1.55
N GLU A 236 -17.17 -18.20 0.99
CA GLU A 236 -18.37 -18.74 1.63
C GLU A 236 -18.05 -19.49 2.92
N LYS A 237 -16.92 -20.23 2.98
CA LYS A 237 -16.49 -20.87 4.22
C LYS A 237 -16.11 -19.85 5.28
N TYR A 238 -15.29 -18.84 4.95
CA TYR A 238 -14.96 -17.79 5.92
C TYR A 238 -16.23 -17.08 6.43
N TYR A 239 -17.19 -16.80 5.55
CA TYR A 239 -18.46 -16.20 5.94
C TYR A 239 -19.31 -17.14 6.81
N HIS A 240 -19.33 -18.44 6.52
CA HIS A 240 -20.02 -19.43 7.34
C HIS A 240 -19.51 -19.44 8.80
N TYR A 241 -18.19 -19.39 9.00
CA TYR A 241 -17.59 -19.46 10.35
C TYR A 241 -17.59 -18.12 11.10
N PHE A 242 -17.52 -16.99 10.38
CA PHE A 242 -17.25 -15.67 10.96
C PHE A 242 -18.08 -14.53 10.37
N GLY A 243 -19.23 -14.80 9.74
CA GLY A 243 -20.04 -13.78 9.07
C GLY A 243 -20.48 -12.60 9.95
N ASP A 244 -20.57 -12.81 11.27
CA ASP A 244 -20.85 -11.76 12.26
C ASP A 244 -19.69 -10.76 12.47
N GLN A 245 -18.50 -11.10 11.98
CA GLN A 245 -17.25 -10.33 12.08
C GLN A 245 -16.92 -9.56 10.79
N PHE A 246 -17.66 -9.80 9.72
CA PHE A 246 -17.54 -9.05 8.46
C PHE A 246 -18.02 -7.61 8.69
N GLY A 247 -17.22 -6.65 8.23
CA GLY A 247 -17.38 -5.23 8.51
C GLY A 247 -16.90 -4.76 9.90
N LYS A 248 -16.39 -5.67 10.75
CA LYS A 248 -15.88 -5.35 12.10
C LYS A 248 -14.39 -5.65 12.26
N VAL A 249 -14.03 -6.93 12.15
CA VAL A 249 -12.65 -7.42 12.15
C VAL A 249 -12.17 -7.53 10.72
N PHE A 250 -13.01 -8.13 9.85
CA PHE A 250 -12.75 -8.20 8.42
C PHE A 250 -13.30 -6.97 7.72
N HIS A 251 -12.44 -6.24 7.01
CA HIS A 251 -12.86 -5.13 6.15
C HIS A 251 -12.52 -5.36 4.69
N PHE A 252 -11.70 -6.37 4.41
CA PHE A 252 -11.00 -6.49 3.16
C PHE A 252 -10.65 -7.95 2.87
N ALA A 253 -10.89 -8.41 1.65
CA ALA A 253 -10.34 -9.64 1.10
C ALA A 253 -9.22 -9.31 0.11
N PHE A 254 -8.05 -9.86 0.35
CA PHE A 254 -6.83 -9.69 -0.44
C PHE A 254 -6.68 -10.86 -1.41
N MET A 255 -6.52 -10.51 -2.68
CA MET A 255 -6.28 -11.39 -3.81
C MET A 255 -4.85 -11.21 -4.31
N ASP A 256 -4.10 -12.30 -4.43
CA ASP A 256 -2.67 -12.32 -4.73
C ASP A 256 -2.39 -12.94 -6.11
N GLU A 257 -1.84 -12.13 -7.02
CA GLU A 257 -1.32 -12.53 -8.34
C GLU A 257 -2.23 -13.47 -9.18
N PRO A 258 -3.56 -13.28 -9.31
CA PRO A 258 -4.42 -14.21 -10.06
C PRO A 258 -3.94 -14.37 -11.50
N CYS A 259 -3.66 -15.60 -11.92
CA CYS A 259 -2.78 -15.84 -13.06
C CYS A 259 -3.49 -16.41 -14.29
N LEU A 260 -3.34 -15.72 -15.42
CA LEU A 260 -3.89 -16.14 -16.71
C LEU A 260 -2.90 -16.87 -17.64
N SER A 261 -1.62 -17.03 -17.28
CA SER A 261 -0.61 -17.59 -18.19
C SER A 261 0.55 -18.26 -17.44
N PRO A 262 1.12 -19.38 -17.93
CA PRO A 262 2.18 -20.10 -17.25
C PRO A 262 3.53 -19.46 -17.61
N CYS A 263 3.75 -18.21 -17.19
CA CYS A 263 5.05 -17.50 -17.19
C CYS A 263 5.91 -17.57 -18.48
N ALA A 264 5.36 -17.95 -19.64
CA ALA A 264 6.11 -18.28 -20.84
C ALA A 264 5.61 -17.48 -22.04
N ARG A 265 6.54 -16.96 -22.85
CA ARG A 265 6.23 -16.20 -24.07
C ARG A 265 5.67 -17.15 -25.15
N GLY A 266 4.56 -16.76 -25.78
CA GLY A 266 4.00 -17.45 -26.95
C GLY A 266 2.73 -18.27 -26.75
N TYR A 267 2.09 -18.13 -25.60
CA TYR A 267 0.82 -18.78 -25.28
C TYR A 267 -0.28 -17.73 -25.18
N LEU A 268 -1.48 -18.04 -25.68
CA LEU A 268 -2.67 -17.21 -25.48
C LEU A 268 -3.70 -17.96 -24.63
N PRO A 269 -4.26 -17.35 -23.57
CA PRO A 269 -5.27 -18.00 -22.73
C PRO A 269 -6.50 -18.41 -23.54
N TRP A 270 -7.12 -19.54 -23.20
CA TRP A 270 -8.26 -20.10 -23.93
C TRP A 270 -9.34 -20.68 -23.02
N THR A 271 -10.60 -20.61 -23.49
CA THR A 271 -11.78 -21.28 -22.90
C THR A 271 -12.67 -21.81 -24.02
N TRP A 272 -13.50 -22.81 -23.71
CA TRP A 272 -14.35 -23.55 -24.66
C TRP A 272 -15.26 -22.66 -25.52
N ASP A 273 -15.74 -21.56 -24.96
CA ASP A 273 -16.66 -20.61 -25.59
C ASP A 273 -15.97 -19.36 -26.15
N LEU A 274 -14.62 -19.34 -26.18
CA LEU A 274 -13.87 -18.12 -26.52
C LEU A 274 -14.17 -17.61 -27.92
N PHE A 275 -14.21 -18.49 -28.94
CA PHE A 275 -14.47 -18.05 -30.32
C PHE A 275 -15.90 -17.56 -30.52
N ASP A 276 -16.86 -18.12 -29.79
CA ASP A 276 -18.25 -17.66 -29.81
C ASP A 276 -18.40 -16.29 -29.14
N GLU A 277 -17.78 -16.10 -27.98
CA GLU A 277 -17.71 -14.79 -27.31
C GLU A 277 -16.95 -13.76 -28.15
N PHE A 278 -15.87 -14.16 -28.82
CA PHE A 278 -15.15 -13.31 -29.76
C PHE A 278 -16.07 -12.86 -30.89
N ARG A 279 -16.74 -13.80 -31.58
CA ARG A 279 -17.63 -13.51 -32.71
C ARG A 279 -18.77 -12.60 -32.30
N LYS A 280 -19.34 -12.82 -31.11
CA LYS A 280 -20.39 -11.99 -30.52
C LYS A 280 -19.94 -10.56 -30.24
N ARG A 281 -18.70 -10.35 -29.78
CA ARG A 281 -18.17 -9.03 -29.38
C ARG A 281 -17.55 -8.25 -30.54
N LYS A 282 -16.89 -8.95 -31.46
CA LYS A 282 -16.08 -8.35 -32.54
C LYS A 282 -16.73 -8.44 -33.91
N GLY A 283 -17.71 -9.31 -34.09
CA GLY A 283 -18.49 -9.43 -35.34
C GLY A 283 -17.80 -10.22 -36.46
N TYR A 284 -16.67 -10.87 -36.20
CA TYR A 284 -15.97 -11.74 -37.14
C TYR A 284 -15.40 -12.99 -36.46
N ASP A 285 -14.97 -13.96 -37.25
CA ASP A 285 -14.37 -15.20 -36.75
C ASP A 285 -12.84 -15.09 -36.69
N VAL A 286 -12.27 -15.22 -35.48
CA VAL A 286 -10.82 -15.17 -35.26
C VAL A 286 -10.16 -16.52 -35.48
N GLU A 287 -10.91 -17.63 -35.43
CA GLU A 287 -10.34 -18.98 -35.45
C GLU A 287 -9.40 -19.22 -36.65
N PRO A 288 -9.73 -18.80 -37.89
CA PRO A 288 -8.83 -18.96 -39.04
C PRO A 288 -7.50 -18.19 -38.91
N LEU A 289 -7.47 -17.15 -38.08
CA LEU A 289 -6.30 -16.29 -37.86
C LEU A 289 -5.47 -16.71 -36.63
N VAL A 290 -5.93 -17.67 -35.82
CA VAL A 290 -5.26 -18.05 -34.56
C VAL A 290 -3.81 -18.47 -34.79
N GLY A 291 -3.52 -19.29 -35.80
CA GLY A 291 -2.15 -19.67 -36.13
C GLY A 291 -1.27 -18.45 -36.45
N SER A 292 -1.84 -17.43 -37.09
CA SER A 292 -1.15 -16.19 -37.46
C SER A 292 -0.90 -15.26 -36.27
N ILE A 293 -1.87 -15.10 -35.36
CA ILE A 293 -1.70 -14.23 -34.17
C ILE A 293 -0.69 -14.80 -33.16
N LEU A 294 -0.40 -16.10 -33.24
CA LEU A 294 0.61 -16.80 -32.44
C LEU A 294 2.03 -16.71 -33.02
N LEU A 295 2.25 -16.05 -34.17
CA LEU A 295 3.58 -15.87 -34.77
C LEU A 295 4.38 -14.74 -34.10
N GLU A 296 5.69 -14.71 -34.33
CA GLU A 296 6.57 -13.63 -33.84
C GLU A 296 6.42 -12.34 -34.65
N SER A 297 6.29 -12.49 -35.96
CA SER A 297 6.01 -11.38 -36.89
C SER A 297 4.59 -11.51 -37.38
N LEU A 298 3.80 -10.45 -37.21
CA LEU A 298 2.38 -10.43 -37.54
C LEU A 298 2.16 -9.64 -38.84
N THR A 299 1.22 -10.10 -39.66
CA THR A 299 0.65 -9.25 -40.71
C THR A 299 -0.25 -8.19 -40.08
N PRO A 300 -0.56 -7.07 -40.77
CA PRO A 300 -1.49 -6.07 -40.23
C PRO A 300 -2.85 -6.63 -39.81
N GLU A 301 -3.36 -7.63 -40.54
CA GLU A 301 -4.60 -8.35 -40.20
C GLU A 301 -4.44 -9.17 -38.91
N ALA A 302 -3.33 -9.91 -38.76
CA ALA A 302 -3.04 -10.67 -37.55
C ALA A 302 -2.75 -9.77 -36.34
N GLU A 303 -2.16 -8.59 -36.52
CA GLU A 303 -2.00 -7.58 -35.45
C GLU A 303 -3.36 -7.17 -34.90
N GLN A 304 -4.30 -6.81 -35.78
CA GLN A 304 -5.63 -6.39 -35.36
C GLN A 304 -6.39 -7.53 -34.68
N ALA A 305 -6.32 -8.74 -35.25
CA ALA A 305 -6.94 -9.93 -34.64
C ALA A 305 -6.36 -10.25 -33.26
N ARG A 306 -5.05 -10.07 -33.06
CA ARG A 306 -4.40 -10.26 -31.76
C ARG A 306 -4.88 -9.24 -30.73
N ILE A 307 -4.94 -7.96 -31.10
CA ILE A 307 -5.46 -6.90 -30.23
C ILE A 307 -6.88 -7.25 -29.79
N ASP A 308 -7.74 -7.64 -30.74
CA ASP A 308 -9.12 -8.00 -30.44
C ASP A 308 -9.22 -9.26 -29.57
N TYR A 309 -8.35 -10.24 -29.77
CA TYR A 309 -8.31 -11.47 -28.97
C TYR A 309 -7.96 -11.15 -27.52
N VAL A 310 -6.89 -10.37 -27.31
CA VAL A 310 -6.44 -9.95 -25.96
C VAL A 310 -7.51 -9.09 -25.28
N ASP A 311 -8.17 -8.20 -26.02
CA ASP A 311 -9.28 -7.40 -25.50
C ASP A 311 -10.45 -8.28 -25.03
N VAL A 312 -10.85 -9.29 -25.81
CA VAL A 312 -11.90 -10.25 -25.43
C VAL A 312 -11.50 -11.05 -24.20
N VAL A 313 -10.28 -11.59 -24.15
CA VAL A 313 -9.77 -12.33 -22.97
C VAL A 313 -9.80 -11.45 -21.72
N SER A 314 -9.34 -10.20 -21.82
CA SER A 314 -9.34 -9.23 -20.72
C SER A 314 -10.75 -8.96 -20.20
N GLN A 315 -11.73 -8.82 -21.09
CA GLN A 315 -13.14 -8.63 -20.72
C GLN A 315 -13.70 -9.87 -20.02
N LEU A 316 -13.44 -11.08 -20.55
CA LEU A 316 -13.90 -12.33 -19.94
C LEU A 316 -13.34 -12.51 -18.53
N PHE A 317 -12.04 -12.25 -18.32
CA PHE A 317 -11.43 -12.32 -17.00
C PHE A 317 -12.06 -11.33 -16.00
N THR A 318 -12.26 -10.10 -16.45
CA THR A 318 -12.92 -9.04 -15.68
C THR A 318 -14.34 -9.45 -15.27
N GLU A 319 -15.14 -9.95 -16.20
CA GLU A 319 -16.54 -10.30 -16.01
C GLU A 319 -16.75 -11.60 -15.23
N ARG A 320 -15.85 -12.57 -15.39
CA ARG A 320 -16.03 -13.93 -14.87
C ARG A 320 -15.25 -14.21 -13.60
N PHE A 321 -14.17 -13.48 -13.32
CA PHE A 321 -13.34 -13.68 -12.12
C PHE A 321 -13.31 -12.45 -11.21
N MET A 322 -12.91 -11.30 -11.74
CA MET A 322 -12.72 -10.09 -10.93
C MET A 322 -14.02 -9.54 -10.33
N ARG A 323 -15.01 -9.29 -11.20
CA ARG A 323 -16.29 -8.68 -10.79
C ARG A 323 -17.08 -9.56 -9.82
N PRO A 324 -17.22 -10.88 -10.00
CA PRO A 324 -17.94 -11.73 -9.04
C PRO A 324 -17.35 -11.69 -7.64
N ILE A 325 -16.01 -11.68 -7.51
CA ILE A 325 -15.34 -11.59 -6.21
C ILE A 325 -15.64 -10.23 -5.55
N ARG A 326 -15.52 -9.12 -6.30
CA ARG A 326 -15.88 -7.78 -5.78
C ARG A 326 -17.33 -7.73 -5.32
N ASP A 327 -18.25 -8.18 -6.17
CA ASP A 327 -19.68 -8.09 -5.89
C ASP A 327 -20.02 -8.95 -4.67
N TRP A 328 -19.45 -10.16 -4.55
CA TRP A 328 -19.57 -10.99 -3.36
C TRP A 328 -19.06 -10.26 -2.10
N CYS A 329 -17.85 -9.68 -2.12
CA CYS A 329 -17.30 -8.95 -0.98
C CYS A 329 -18.25 -7.83 -0.52
N ARG A 330 -18.72 -7.01 -1.47
CA ARG A 330 -19.65 -5.89 -1.19
C ARG A 330 -20.97 -6.37 -0.61
N GLU A 331 -21.54 -7.45 -1.14
CA GLU A 331 -22.78 -8.07 -0.63
C GLU A 331 -22.63 -8.54 0.83
N HIS A 332 -21.41 -8.92 1.24
CA HIS A 332 -21.09 -9.40 2.59
C HIS A 332 -20.47 -8.33 3.50
N GLY A 333 -20.45 -7.07 3.08
CA GLY A 333 -20.04 -5.93 3.92
C GLY A 333 -18.52 -5.73 4.05
N ILE A 334 -17.72 -6.33 3.16
CA ILE A 334 -16.26 -6.12 3.06
C ILE A 334 -15.86 -5.63 1.67
N LEU A 335 -14.61 -5.23 1.52
CA LEU A 335 -14.06 -4.72 0.26
C LEU A 335 -13.18 -5.80 -0.43
N SER A 336 -13.07 -5.77 -1.76
CA SER A 336 -12.10 -6.59 -2.49
C SER A 336 -10.85 -5.79 -2.89
N GLY A 337 -9.71 -6.45 -3.02
CA GLY A 337 -8.50 -5.81 -3.52
C GLY A 337 -7.29 -6.71 -3.43
N GLY A 338 -6.13 -6.11 -3.63
CA GLY A 338 -4.89 -6.85 -3.84
C GLY A 338 -4.23 -6.37 -5.12
N HIS A 339 -3.32 -7.17 -5.65
CA HIS A 339 -2.52 -6.81 -6.81
C HIS A 339 -2.40 -7.99 -7.76
N PHE A 340 -1.62 -7.76 -8.80
CA PHE A 340 -1.28 -8.72 -9.81
C PHE A 340 0.25 -8.89 -9.83
N ASN A 341 0.79 -9.60 -10.82
CA ASN A 341 2.23 -9.76 -10.96
C ASN A 341 2.71 -9.03 -12.23
N GLY A 342 3.76 -8.23 -12.11
CA GLY A 342 4.43 -7.60 -13.24
C GLY A 342 3.91 -6.22 -13.63
N GLU A 343 3.15 -5.53 -12.76
CA GLU A 343 2.67 -4.17 -13.01
C GLU A 343 3.81 -3.15 -13.11
N ASN A 344 4.96 -3.47 -12.51
CA ASN A 344 6.16 -2.64 -12.59
C ASN A 344 6.92 -2.76 -13.92
N ASP A 345 6.56 -3.72 -14.78
CA ASP A 345 7.19 -3.93 -16.09
C ASP A 345 6.08 -4.09 -17.12
N LEU A 346 5.87 -3.04 -17.91
CA LEU A 346 4.80 -3.00 -18.90
C LEU A 346 4.89 -4.14 -19.91
N SER A 347 6.09 -4.65 -20.19
CA SER A 347 6.27 -5.80 -21.07
C SER A 347 5.87 -7.11 -20.41
N LEU A 348 6.08 -7.28 -19.10
CA LEU A 348 5.63 -8.46 -18.37
C LEU A 348 4.12 -8.43 -18.13
N SER A 349 3.55 -7.25 -17.85
CA SER A 349 2.12 -7.05 -17.60
C SER A 349 1.24 -7.63 -18.73
N MET A 350 1.73 -7.58 -19.98
CA MET A 350 1.00 -8.12 -21.13
C MET A 350 0.97 -9.65 -21.23
N TYR A 351 2.02 -10.36 -20.78
CA TYR A 351 2.17 -11.81 -21.04
C TYR A 351 2.01 -12.68 -19.80
N HIS A 352 2.25 -12.12 -18.62
CA HIS A 352 2.44 -12.94 -17.43
C HIS A 352 1.10 -13.23 -16.72
N VAL A 353 0.24 -12.24 -16.47
CA VAL A 353 -0.82 -12.46 -15.46
C VAL A 353 -2.19 -11.80 -15.77
N HIS A 354 -2.28 -10.68 -16.48
CA HIS A 354 -3.49 -9.82 -16.44
C HIS A 354 -4.54 -10.04 -17.53
N GLY A 355 -4.27 -10.89 -18.52
CA GLY A 355 -5.20 -11.13 -19.63
C GLY A 355 -5.43 -9.92 -20.54
N GLY A 356 -4.62 -8.86 -20.48
CA GLY A 356 -4.70 -7.71 -21.37
C GLY A 356 -4.61 -6.35 -20.66
N ASN A 357 -5.76 -5.71 -20.40
CA ASN A 357 -5.82 -4.33 -19.89
C ASN A 357 -5.69 -4.27 -18.34
N ILE A 358 -4.54 -3.83 -17.82
CA ILE A 358 -4.29 -3.73 -16.37
C ILE A 358 -5.20 -2.71 -15.67
N LEU A 359 -5.47 -1.56 -16.29
CA LEU A 359 -6.33 -0.54 -15.70
C LEU A 359 -7.78 -1.04 -15.60
N ARG A 360 -8.23 -1.84 -16.58
CA ARG A 360 -9.56 -2.50 -16.57
C ARG A 360 -9.73 -3.42 -15.39
N VAL A 361 -8.77 -4.30 -15.13
CA VAL A 361 -8.87 -5.26 -14.01
C VAL A 361 -8.75 -4.55 -12.66
N MET A 362 -7.87 -3.53 -12.53
CA MET A 362 -7.74 -2.74 -11.31
C MET A 362 -9.02 -1.95 -10.97
N ARG A 363 -9.79 -1.49 -11.97
CA ARG A 363 -11.09 -0.82 -11.74
C ARG A 363 -12.11 -1.74 -11.06
N GLU A 364 -12.00 -3.06 -11.20
CA GLU A 364 -12.89 -4.02 -10.52
C GLU A 364 -12.49 -4.32 -9.06
N LEU A 365 -11.38 -3.77 -8.55
CA LEU A 365 -10.99 -3.92 -7.14
C LEU A 365 -11.42 -2.70 -6.32
N ASP A 366 -12.02 -2.89 -5.13
CA ASP A 366 -12.31 -1.76 -4.24
C ASP A 366 -11.04 -1.09 -3.69
N LEU A 367 -9.97 -1.86 -3.53
CA LEU A 367 -8.61 -1.41 -3.22
C LEU A 367 -7.65 -1.92 -4.31
N PRO A 368 -7.49 -1.21 -5.44
CA PRO A 368 -6.49 -1.59 -6.43
C PRO A 368 -5.09 -1.49 -5.82
N GLY A 369 -4.24 -2.46 -6.14
CA GLY A 369 -2.92 -2.58 -5.54
C GLY A 369 -1.78 -2.75 -6.53
N ILE A 370 -0.57 -2.62 -6.01
CA ILE A 370 0.68 -2.91 -6.72
C ILE A 370 1.61 -3.78 -5.88
N ASP A 371 2.48 -4.52 -6.55
CA ASP A 371 3.54 -5.32 -5.97
C ASP A 371 4.92 -4.62 -6.04
N LEU A 372 5.57 -4.41 -4.89
CA LEU A 372 6.90 -3.82 -4.75
C LEU A 372 7.77 -4.64 -3.77
N ILE A 373 8.05 -5.89 -4.15
CA ILE A 373 8.76 -6.84 -3.29
C ILE A 373 10.26 -7.03 -3.54
N TRP A 374 10.83 -6.70 -4.70
CA TRP A 374 12.24 -7.04 -5.04
C TRP A 374 13.11 -5.84 -5.43
N ARG A 375 12.96 -4.71 -4.74
CA ARG A 375 13.68 -3.44 -4.97
C ARG A 375 13.47 -2.87 -6.38
N GLN A 376 12.26 -2.99 -6.95
CA GLN A 376 11.91 -2.29 -8.21
C GLN A 376 12.06 -0.76 -8.09
N LEU A 377 11.90 -0.23 -6.87
CA LEU A 377 12.20 1.16 -6.53
C LEU A 377 13.32 1.18 -5.49
N TRP A 378 14.38 1.95 -5.77
CA TRP A 378 15.54 2.05 -4.89
C TRP A 378 16.28 3.38 -5.01
N TYR A 379 17.15 3.64 -4.03
CA TYR A 379 17.98 4.82 -3.93
C TYR A 379 18.86 5.04 -5.16
N GLY A 380 19.01 6.31 -5.56
CA GLY A 380 19.88 6.71 -6.66
C GLY A 380 19.43 6.22 -8.04
N GLN A 381 18.30 5.54 -8.14
CA GLN A 381 17.70 5.11 -9.39
C GLN A 381 16.62 6.10 -9.83
N ARG A 382 16.32 6.10 -11.13
CA ARG A 382 15.16 6.82 -11.66
C ARG A 382 13.90 6.08 -11.21
N LEU A 383 13.08 6.70 -10.37
CA LEU A 383 11.94 6.04 -9.71
C LEU A 383 10.75 5.88 -10.65
N HIS A 384 10.39 4.62 -10.92
CA HIS A 384 9.36 4.24 -11.88
C HIS A 384 7.94 4.62 -11.42
N PRO A 385 7.10 5.21 -12.30
CA PRO A 385 5.77 5.71 -11.93
C PRO A 385 4.67 4.64 -11.80
N PHE A 386 5.00 3.34 -11.77
CA PHE A 386 3.98 2.28 -11.82
C PHE A 386 2.97 2.29 -10.64
N PRO A 387 3.27 2.82 -9.43
CA PRO A 387 2.23 2.98 -8.40
C PRO A 387 1.07 3.88 -8.85
N LYS A 388 1.28 4.73 -9.87
CA LYS A 388 0.22 5.51 -10.51
C LYS A 388 -0.85 4.66 -11.19
N LEU A 389 -0.58 3.41 -11.58
CA LEU A 389 -1.59 2.52 -12.17
C LEU A 389 -2.76 2.30 -11.19
N ALA A 390 -2.45 1.89 -9.96
CA ALA A 390 -3.46 1.67 -8.93
C ALA A 390 -4.11 2.98 -8.47
N SER A 391 -3.33 4.05 -8.23
CA SER A 391 -3.92 5.30 -7.77
C SER A 391 -4.81 5.97 -8.82
N SER A 392 -4.49 5.87 -10.11
CA SER A 392 -5.34 6.40 -11.19
C SER A 392 -6.72 5.76 -11.19
N THR A 393 -6.78 4.43 -11.11
CA THR A 393 -8.06 3.70 -11.09
C THR A 393 -8.84 3.93 -9.79
N ALA A 394 -8.14 4.12 -8.67
CA ALA A 394 -8.75 4.52 -7.39
C ALA A 394 -9.40 5.90 -7.49
N ASN A 395 -8.66 6.89 -7.99
CA ASN A 395 -9.11 8.28 -8.16
C ASN A 395 -10.37 8.36 -9.05
N GLN A 396 -10.31 7.75 -10.23
CA GLN A 396 -11.41 7.72 -11.20
C GLN A 396 -12.68 7.08 -10.62
N SER A 397 -12.52 6.07 -9.77
CA SER A 397 -13.65 5.35 -9.15
C SER A 397 -14.12 5.97 -7.83
N GLY A 398 -13.49 7.07 -7.37
CA GLY A 398 -13.77 7.68 -6.07
C GLY A 398 -13.39 6.81 -4.87
N LYS A 399 -12.50 5.83 -5.05
CA LYS A 399 -12.03 4.93 -3.99
C LYS A 399 -11.02 5.67 -3.10
N LYS A 400 -11.13 5.47 -1.80
CA LYS A 400 -10.26 6.16 -0.81
C LYS A 400 -8.89 5.52 -0.65
N ARG A 401 -8.72 4.28 -1.10
CA ARG A 401 -7.55 3.45 -0.81
C ARG A 401 -6.98 2.84 -2.09
N ALA A 402 -5.66 2.87 -2.17
CA ALA A 402 -4.87 2.04 -3.07
C ALA A 402 -3.79 1.36 -2.22
N VAL A 403 -3.56 0.07 -2.46
CA VAL A 403 -2.73 -0.79 -1.62
C VAL A 403 -1.36 -1.05 -2.25
N GLY A 404 -0.32 -1.25 -1.43
CA GLY A 404 0.98 -1.72 -1.89
C GLY A 404 1.48 -2.87 -1.03
N GLU A 405 1.81 -4.01 -1.64
CA GLU A 405 2.68 -5.00 -1.01
C GLU A 405 4.12 -4.49 -1.09
N LEU A 406 4.80 -4.41 0.05
CA LEU A 406 6.18 -3.94 0.13
C LEU A 406 7.10 -4.95 0.83
N PHE A 407 8.36 -4.95 0.37
CA PHE A 407 9.55 -5.43 1.09
C PHE A 407 9.91 -6.93 1.04
N ALA A 408 9.13 -7.85 0.48
CA ALA A 408 9.36 -9.31 0.67
C ALA A 408 10.78 -9.83 0.36
N VAL A 409 11.52 -9.20 -0.55
CA VAL A 409 12.84 -9.62 -1.06
C VAL A 409 13.86 -8.46 -0.99
N TYR A 410 13.66 -7.48 -0.11
CA TYR A 410 14.56 -6.34 0.07
C TYR A 410 15.87 -6.67 0.82
N GLY A 411 16.02 -7.90 1.31
CA GLY A 411 17.19 -8.40 2.03
C GLY A 411 17.15 -8.10 3.53
N ALA A 412 17.96 -8.86 4.31
CA ALA A 412 18.03 -8.70 5.77
C ALA A 412 18.68 -7.40 6.26
N GLY A 413 19.25 -6.63 5.33
CA GLY A 413 19.85 -5.32 5.59
C GLY A 413 18.86 -4.15 5.51
N LEU A 414 17.57 -4.39 5.21
CA LEU A 414 16.60 -3.30 5.05
C LEU A 414 16.51 -2.43 6.32
N THR A 415 16.82 -1.14 6.17
CA THR A 415 16.81 -0.17 7.29
C THR A 415 15.50 0.59 7.36
N CYS A 416 15.16 1.16 8.52
CA CYS A 416 13.95 2.00 8.65
C CYS A 416 14.03 3.27 7.79
N GLU A 417 15.22 3.82 7.56
CA GLU A 417 15.44 4.94 6.62
C GLU A 417 15.05 4.53 5.18
N GLN A 418 15.47 3.34 4.76
CA GLN A 418 15.13 2.78 3.46
C GLN A 418 13.63 2.51 3.32
N MET A 419 13.00 1.96 4.36
CA MET A 419 11.55 1.77 4.38
C MET A 419 10.80 3.10 4.30
N LYS A 420 11.29 4.13 5.00
CA LYS A 420 10.71 5.48 4.98
C LYS A 420 10.73 6.08 3.58
N PHE A 421 11.86 6.01 2.88
CA PHE A 421 11.97 6.51 1.49
C PHE A 421 10.94 5.85 0.56
N ILE A 422 10.76 4.53 0.67
CA ILE A 422 9.80 3.81 -0.17
C ILE A 422 8.36 4.22 0.18
N VAL A 423 7.99 4.25 1.46
CA VAL A 423 6.65 4.71 1.88
C VAL A 423 6.37 6.14 1.43
N ASP A 424 7.35 7.03 1.55
CA ASP A 424 7.26 8.42 1.11
C ASP A 424 6.97 8.54 -0.39
N TYR A 425 7.72 7.80 -1.22
CA TYR A 425 7.48 7.79 -2.67
C TYR A 425 6.11 7.20 -3.02
N MET A 426 5.70 6.14 -2.34
CA MET A 426 4.40 5.49 -2.54
C MET A 426 3.24 6.44 -2.20
N ILE A 427 3.34 7.22 -1.11
CA ILE A 427 2.37 8.27 -0.76
C ILE A 427 2.33 9.37 -1.82
N CYS A 428 3.50 9.82 -2.31
CA CYS A 428 3.60 10.78 -3.40
C CYS A 428 2.96 10.27 -4.70
N CYS A 429 2.95 8.96 -4.95
CA CYS A 429 2.26 8.37 -6.10
C CYS A 429 0.81 7.95 -5.82
N GLY A 430 0.27 8.20 -4.63
CA GLY A 430 -1.13 7.94 -4.31
C GLY A 430 -1.44 6.58 -3.66
N ILE A 431 -0.45 5.77 -3.32
CA ILE A 431 -0.63 4.56 -2.52
C ILE A 431 -0.64 4.93 -1.04
N ASN A 432 -1.64 4.45 -0.30
CA ASN A 432 -1.92 4.92 1.06
C ASN A 432 -2.39 3.82 2.02
N THR A 433 -2.31 2.57 1.60
CA THR A 433 -2.54 1.39 2.43
C THR A 433 -1.37 0.45 2.18
N PHE A 434 -0.66 0.06 3.23
CA PHE A 434 0.58 -0.70 3.10
C PHE A 434 0.45 -2.08 3.72
N ILE A 435 0.94 -3.10 3.03
CA ILE A 435 1.11 -4.44 3.57
C ILE A 435 2.57 -4.80 3.41
N PHE A 436 3.25 -5.06 4.53
CA PHE A 436 4.67 -5.37 4.56
C PHE A 436 4.88 -6.88 4.59
N SER A 437 5.86 -7.34 3.83
CA SER A 437 6.23 -8.74 3.73
C SER A 437 7.64 -8.94 4.33
N CYS A 438 7.87 -9.86 5.27
CA CYS A 438 6.88 -10.71 5.96
C CYS A 438 7.14 -10.87 7.46
N TYR A 439 6.08 -11.14 8.23
CA TYR A 439 6.17 -11.62 9.61
C TYR A 439 6.05 -13.15 9.57
N PRO A 440 7.10 -13.91 9.93
CA PRO A 440 7.05 -15.37 9.87
C PRO A 440 6.40 -15.94 11.14
N MET A 441 5.54 -16.95 11.00
CA MET A 441 5.01 -17.65 12.17
C MET A 441 6.10 -18.42 12.94
N GLY A 442 7.02 -19.08 12.21
CA GLY A 442 8.18 -19.78 12.77
C GLY A 442 9.49 -19.07 12.45
N THR A 443 10.43 -19.06 13.39
CA THR A 443 11.73 -18.38 13.26
C THR A 443 12.88 -19.33 12.92
N ASP A 444 12.60 -20.58 12.53
CA ASP A 444 13.59 -21.63 12.22
C ASP A 444 14.48 -21.40 10.98
N GLY A 445 14.49 -20.19 10.44
CA GLY A 445 15.31 -19.75 9.31
C GLY A 445 14.85 -20.27 7.95
N LYS A 446 13.82 -21.13 7.87
CA LYS A 446 13.35 -21.70 6.60
C LYS A 446 12.77 -20.65 5.66
N LEU A 447 11.90 -19.80 6.18
CA LEU A 447 11.28 -18.69 5.44
C LEU A 447 12.28 -17.61 5.04
N ALA A 448 13.27 -17.38 5.91
CA ALA A 448 14.29 -16.37 5.66
C ALA A 448 15.14 -16.67 4.43
N ARG A 449 15.10 -17.86 3.83
CA ARG A 449 15.76 -18.14 2.55
C ARG A 449 14.96 -17.63 1.33
N GLY A 450 13.64 -17.63 1.44
CA GLY A 450 12.71 -17.24 0.38
C GLY A 450 12.39 -15.75 0.40
N THR A 451 12.18 -15.20 1.58
CA THR A 451 11.65 -13.84 1.78
C THR A 451 12.40 -13.13 2.91
N ARG A 452 13.17 -12.09 2.59
CA ARG A 452 13.84 -11.19 3.55
C ARG A 452 13.59 -9.72 3.17
N PRO A 453 13.37 -8.84 4.16
CA PRO A 453 13.56 -9.07 5.58
C PRO A 453 12.43 -9.90 6.19
N VAL A 454 12.80 -10.60 7.27
CA VAL A 454 11.84 -11.17 8.20
C VAL A 454 11.64 -10.17 9.33
N PHE A 455 10.38 -9.90 9.68
CA PHE A 455 10.00 -9.04 10.80
C PHE A 455 9.69 -9.86 12.06
N GLY A 456 9.46 -9.20 13.20
CA GLY A 456 9.28 -9.87 14.49
C GLY A 456 10.58 -10.00 15.29
N SER A 457 10.55 -10.82 16.35
CA SER A 457 11.61 -10.93 17.36
C SER A 457 13.00 -11.27 16.82
N CYS A 458 13.09 -11.92 15.65
CA CYS A 458 14.35 -12.25 14.99
C CYS A 458 15.06 -11.04 14.36
N ASN A 459 14.35 -9.93 14.17
CA ASN A 459 14.88 -8.72 13.55
C ASN A 459 15.36 -7.72 14.62
N PRO A 460 16.65 -7.33 14.63
CA PRO A 460 17.19 -6.40 15.63
C PRO A 460 16.45 -5.06 15.70
N LEU A 461 15.91 -4.59 14.57
CA LEU A 461 15.21 -3.32 14.47
C LEU A 461 13.73 -3.39 14.90
N TRP A 462 13.18 -4.59 15.13
CA TRP A 462 11.75 -4.78 15.42
C TRP A 462 11.24 -3.96 16.60
N ARG A 463 12.06 -3.83 17.66
CA ARG A 463 11.71 -3.07 18.87
C ARG A 463 11.50 -1.56 18.63
N PHE A 464 11.95 -1.05 17.49
CA PHE A 464 11.77 0.33 17.09
C PHE A 464 10.63 0.54 16.08
N MET A 465 10.08 -0.54 15.52
CA MET A 465 9.16 -0.46 14.38
C MET A 465 7.87 0.31 14.68
N LYS A 466 7.50 0.48 15.94
CA LYS A 466 6.40 1.38 16.32
C LYS A 466 6.58 2.80 15.79
N ASP A 467 7.79 3.35 15.86
CA ASP A 467 8.05 4.73 15.43
C ASP A 467 7.86 4.87 13.90
N PHE A 468 8.26 3.84 13.15
CA PHE A 468 8.04 3.77 11.71
C PHE A 468 6.57 3.48 11.33
N HIS A 469 5.89 2.58 12.06
CA HIS A 469 4.49 2.25 11.80
C HIS A 469 3.57 3.42 12.11
N ASP A 470 3.81 4.14 13.21
CA ASP A 470 3.09 5.37 13.52
C ASP A 470 3.31 6.39 12.39
N TYR A 471 4.55 6.59 11.92
CA TYR A 471 4.85 7.47 10.79
C TYR A 471 4.03 7.11 9.53
N ALA A 472 4.10 5.86 9.09
CA ALA A 472 3.36 5.38 7.91
C ALA A 472 1.84 5.48 8.11
N ALA A 473 1.34 5.24 9.33
CA ALA A 473 -0.07 5.34 9.65
C ALA A 473 -0.60 6.77 9.55
N ARG A 474 0.18 7.75 10.01
CA ARG A 474 -0.17 9.16 9.92
C ARG A 474 -0.22 9.65 8.48
N LEU A 475 0.73 9.23 7.64
CA LEU A 475 0.68 9.53 6.21
C LEU A 475 -0.52 8.88 5.50
N SER A 476 -0.82 7.63 5.85
CA SER A 476 -2.00 6.91 5.35
C SER A 476 -3.29 7.63 5.76
N CYS A 477 -3.37 8.12 6.99
CA CYS A 477 -4.48 8.93 7.50
C CYS A 477 -4.68 10.20 6.65
N LEU A 478 -3.63 11.02 6.52
CA LEU A 478 -3.67 12.25 5.70
C LEU A 478 -4.15 12.00 4.27
N SER A 479 -3.70 10.90 3.67
CA SER A 479 -4.01 10.54 2.28
C SER A 479 -5.41 9.93 2.10
N THR A 480 -5.97 9.27 3.12
CA THR A 480 -7.29 8.61 3.05
C THR A 480 -8.45 9.53 3.46
N GLU A 481 -8.17 10.58 4.23
CA GLU A 481 -9.14 11.60 4.65
C GLU A 481 -9.30 12.74 3.65
N SER A 482 -8.44 12.79 2.63
CA SER A 482 -8.43 13.80 1.56
C SER A 482 -8.80 13.20 0.21
N LYS A 483 -9.19 14.06 -0.74
CA LYS A 483 -9.42 13.71 -2.14
C LYS A 483 -8.22 14.11 -3.00
N PRO A 484 -7.77 13.28 -3.95
CA PRO A 484 -6.70 13.63 -4.88
C PRO A 484 -7.07 14.87 -5.72
N VAL A 485 -6.11 15.77 -5.94
CA VAL A 485 -6.25 16.90 -6.88
C VAL A 485 -5.29 16.68 -8.03
N VAL A 486 -5.79 16.02 -9.08
CA VAL A 486 -5.02 15.63 -10.27
C VAL A 486 -5.70 16.22 -11.50
N ASP A 487 -5.01 17.12 -12.20
CA ASP A 487 -5.60 17.87 -13.33
C ASP A 487 -5.16 17.36 -14.71
N THR A 488 -4.17 16.47 -14.74
CA THR A 488 -3.58 15.90 -15.96
C THR A 488 -3.94 14.43 -16.10
N ALA A 489 -4.41 14.02 -17.27
CA ALA A 489 -4.54 12.63 -17.67
C ALA A 489 -3.44 12.27 -18.69
N LEU A 490 -2.88 11.07 -18.58
CA LEU A 490 -1.98 10.46 -19.58
C LEU A 490 -2.68 9.27 -20.22
N PHE A 491 -2.87 9.31 -21.54
CA PHE A 491 -3.40 8.17 -22.27
C PHE A 491 -2.39 7.02 -22.29
N TYR A 492 -2.84 5.87 -21.82
CA TYR A 492 -2.09 4.64 -21.71
C TYR A 492 -2.47 3.70 -22.87
N ASP A 493 -1.60 3.64 -23.87
CA ASP A 493 -1.81 2.92 -25.12
C ASP A 493 -1.59 1.40 -24.92
N MET A 494 -2.63 0.76 -24.40
CA MET A 494 -2.67 -0.69 -24.21
C MET A 494 -2.70 -1.46 -25.55
N ARG A 495 -3.22 -0.86 -26.62
CA ARG A 495 -3.41 -1.56 -27.90
C ARG A 495 -2.10 -1.76 -28.63
N SER A 496 -1.24 -0.74 -28.67
CA SER A 496 0.10 -0.88 -29.22
C SER A 496 0.95 -1.86 -28.43
N LEU A 497 0.72 -1.96 -27.12
CA LEU A 497 1.31 -3.01 -26.29
C LEU A 497 0.88 -4.39 -26.82
N TRP A 498 -0.42 -4.67 -26.92
CA TRP A 498 -0.95 -6.00 -27.33
C TRP A 498 -0.50 -6.52 -28.70
N LYS A 499 0.03 -5.67 -29.58
CA LYS A 499 0.62 -6.06 -30.86
C LYS A 499 1.92 -6.84 -30.72
N ALA A 500 2.77 -6.44 -29.78
CA ALA A 500 4.13 -6.95 -29.69
C ALA A 500 4.16 -8.35 -29.03
N ARG A 501 5.27 -9.08 -29.23
CA ARG A 501 5.64 -10.29 -28.44
C ARG A 501 6.84 -10.08 -27.52
N GLN A 502 7.45 -8.90 -27.59
CA GLN A 502 8.57 -8.46 -26.77
C GLN A 502 8.31 -7.03 -26.30
N THR A 503 9.10 -6.55 -25.35
CA THR A 503 9.13 -5.14 -24.94
C THR A 503 9.26 -4.27 -26.18
N SER A 504 8.21 -3.51 -26.50
CA SER A 504 8.20 -2.58 -27.63
C SER A 504 8.79 -1.26 -27.19
N ASN A 505 9.34 -0.49 -28.14
CA ASN A 505 9.71 0.92 -27.89
C ASN A 505 8.54 1.70 -27.29
N THR A 506 7.30 1.36 -27.66
CA THR A 506 6.07 1.94 -27.14
C THR A 506 5.92 1.85 -25.62
N ALA A 507 6.36 0.75 -24.98
CA ALA A 507 6.34 0.65 -23.52
C ALA A 507 7.30 1.66 -22.88
N LEU A 508 8.55 1.70 -23.37
CA LEU A 508 9.59 2.61 -22.89
C LEU A 508 9.20 4.08 -23.12
N ASP A 509 8.59 4.39 -24.26
CA ASP A 509 8.16 5.74 -24.61
C ASP A 509 7.06 6.23 -23.66
N GLN A 510 6.10 5.38 -23.31
CA GLN A 510 5.05 5.71 -22.35
C GLN A 510 5.58 5.95 -20.94
N ASP A 511 6.48 5.11 -20.46
CA ASP A 511 7.14 5.34 -19.17
C ASP A 511 7.94 6.64 -19.17
N ASN A 512 8.64 6.95 -20.27
CA ASN A 512 9.37 8.21 -20.42
C ASN A 512 8.48 9.46 -20.33
N ILE A 513 7.26 9.41 -20.88
CA ILE A 513 6.30 10.51 -20.74
C ILE A 513 5.89 10.67 -19.26
N ALA A 514 5.55 9.57 -18.60
CA ALA A 514 5.17 9.58 -17.19
C ALA A 514 6.32 10.06 -16.28
N PHE A 515 7.56 9.63 -16.52
CA PHE A 515 8.73 10.15 -15.82
C PHE A 515 8.85 11.68 -15.99
N ARG A 516 8.72 12.19 -17.22
CA ARG A 516 8.83 13.63 -17.50
C ARG A 516 7.78 14.43 -16.74
N LEU A 517 6.53 13.95 -16.68
CA LEU A 517 5.45 14.61 -15.93
C LEU A 517 5.82 14.74 -14.44
N LEU A 518 6.24 13.65 -13.80
CA LEU A 518 6.65 13.69 -12.39
C LEU A 518 7.91 14.53 -12.14
N GLU A 519 8.87 14.51 -13.07
CA GLU A 519 10.09 15.33 -13.04
C GLU A 519 9.79 16.83 -13.23
N GLN A 520 8.64 17.18 -13.83
CA GLN A 520 8.14 18.54 -13.99
C GLN A 520 7.18 18.96 -12.86
N GLN A 521 7.08 18.16 -11.79
CA GLN A 521 6.16 18.38 -10.67
C GLN A 521 4.69 18.37 -11.09
N THR A 522 4.35 17.61 -12.14
CA THR A 522 2.99 17.42 -12.64
C THR A 522 2.49 16.04 -12.25
N ASP A 523 1.60 16.00 -11.26
CA ASP A 523 0.85 14.78 -10.93
C ASP A 523 -0.18 14.50 -12.04
N PHE A 524 -0.40 13.22 -12.34
CA PHE A 524 -1.24 12.79 -13.46
C PHE A 524 -1.98 11.49 -13.14
N ASP A 525 -3.04 11.14 -13.87
CA ASP A 525 -3.62 9.81 -13.82
C ASP A 525 -3.53 9.13 -15.20
N TYR A 526 -3.30 7.83 -15.23
CA TYR A 526 -3.42 7.02 -16.45
C TYR A 526 -4.88 6.81 -16.83
N ILE A 527 -5.18 6.96 -18.11
CA ILE A 527 -6.48 6.61 -18.70
C ILE A 527 -6.29 5.66 -19.88
N ASP A 528 -7.29 4.86 -20.21
CA ASP A 528 -7.29 3.95 -21.36
C ASP A 528 -8.51 4.18 -22.26
N ASP A 529 -8.64 3.35 -23.31
CA ASP A 529 -9.78 3.37 -24.23
C ASP A 529 -11.11 3.29 -23.47
N ASP A 530 -11.25 2.35 -22.53
CA ASP A 530 -12.52 2.04 -21.85
C ASP A 530 -13.14 3.29 -21.21
N VAL A 531 -12.32 4.07 -20.50
CA VAL A 531 -12.79 5.29 -19.83
C VAL A 531 -12.86 6.47 -20.79
N LEU A 532 -11.99 6.53 -21.81
CA LEU A 532 -12.02 7.59 -22.81
C LEU A 532 -13.26 7.49 -23.72
N GLU A 533 -13.76 6.29 -24.01
CA GLU A 533 -14.99 6.06 -24.78
C GLU A 533 -16.22 6.73 -24.15
N THR A 534 -16.26 6.77 -22.81
CA THR A 534 -17.42 7.26 -22.04
C THR A 534 -17.17 8.58 -21.33
N ALA A 535 -15.96 9.14 -21.44
CA ALA A 535 -15.58 10.40 -20.80
C ALA A 535 -16.52 11.55 -21.21
N GLU A 536 -16.93 12.33 -20.22
CA GLU A 536 -17.81 13.48 -20.39
C GLU A 536 -17.00 14.78 -20.41
N PHE A 537 -17.58 15.86 -20.92
CA PHE A 537 -16.96 17.19 -20.83
C PHE A 537 -17.90 18.15 -20.13
N SER A 538 -17.43 18.73 -19.04
CA SER A 538 -18.18 19.70 -18.24
C SER A 538 -17.23 20.69 -17.58
N ASN A 539 -17.64 21.96 -17.49
CA ASN A 539 -16.88 23.02 -16.82
C ASN A 539 -15.43 23.17 -17.32
N GLY A 540 -15.18 22.94 -18.61
CA GLY A 540 -13.84 23.03 -19.20
C GLY A 540 -12.95 21.81 -18.95
N LYS A 541 -13.46 20.76 -18.28
CA LYS A 541 -12.72 19.55 -17.92
C LYS A 541 -13.33 18.29 -18.51
N MET A 542 -12.46 17.32 -18.80
CA MET A 542 -12.85 15.94 -19.08
C MET A 542 -13.15 15.23 -17.77
N LYS A 543 -14.33 14.64 -17.65
CA LYS A 543 -14.76 13.90 -16.46
C LYS A 543 -14.77 12.40 -16.72
N ILE A 544 -14.12 11.64 -15.84
CA ILE A 544 -14.10 10.17 -15.82
C ILE A 544 -14.45 9.72 -14.41
N GLY A 545 -15.65 9.15 -14.25
CA GLY A 545 -16.17 8.80 -12.93
C GLY A 545 -16.17 10.01 -12.00
N GLU A 546 -15.43 9.93 -10.90
CA GLU A 546 -15.27 11.00 -9.91
C GLU A 546 -14.06 11.92 -10.17
N ALA A 547 -13.21 11.61 -11.16
CA ALA A 547 -12.02 12.39 -11.50
C ALA A 547 -12.30 13.39 -12.65
N GLU A 548 -11.64 14.54 -12.60
CA GLU A 548 -11.79 15.62 -13.59
C GLU A 548 -10.43 16.17 -14.01
N TYR A 549 -10.18 16.22 -15.32
CA TYR A 549 -8.89 16.57 -15.91
C TYR A 549 -9.04 17.75 -16.88
N SER A 550 -8.20 18.78 -16.76
CA SER A 550 -8.18 19.89 -17.72
C SER A 550 -7.25 19.62 -18.91
N VAL A 551 -6.28 18.71 -18.75
CA VAL A 551 -5.28 18.37 -19.78
C VAL A 551 -5.25 16.86 -20.02
N LEU A 552 -5.21 16.46 -21.29
CA LEU A 552 -4.95 15.09 -21.71
C LEU A 552 -3.67 15.03 -22.54
N VAL A 553 -2.69 14.26 -22.09
CA VAL A 553 -1.45 13.94 -22.82
C VAL A 553 -1.64 12.63 -23.57
N ILE A 554 -1.29 12.62 -24.86
CA ILE A 554 -1.42 11.43 -25.71
C ILE A 554 -0.04 11.11 -26.33
N PRO A 555 0.47 9.87 -26.18
CA PRO A 555 1.68 9.43 -26.87
C PRO A 555 1.57 9.59 -28.39
N GLU A 556 2.70 9.83 -29.06
CA GLU A 556 2.72 9.84 -30.53
C GLU A 556 2.30 8.49 -31.10
N ASN A 557 1.45 8.52 -32.14
CA ASN A 557 0.92 7.33 -32.81
C ASN A 557 0.13 6.38 -31.89
N ALA A 558 -0.40 6.88 -30.77
CA ALA A 558 -1.21 6.07 -29.86
C ALA A 558 -2.39 5.42 -30.58
N MET A 559 -2.61 4.13 -30.31
CA MET A 559 -3.73 3.37 -30.87
C MET A 559 -4.95 3.40 -29.96
N MET A 560 -6.11 3.61 -30.55
CA MET A 560 -7.40 3.74 -29.84
C MET A 560 -8.49 2.91 -30.52
N THR A 561 -9.60 2.69 -29.82
CA THR A 561 -10.84 2.25 -30.48
C THR A 561 -11.44 3.39 -31.30
N GLU A 562 -12.21 3.07 -32.35
CA GLU A 562 -12.97 4.08 -33.11
C GLU A 562 -13.88 4.92 -32.21
N LYS A 563 -14.44 4.32 -31.15
CA LYS A 563 -15.27 5.03 -30.17
C LYS A 563 -14.46 6.00 -29.33
N ALA A 564 -13.28 5.61 -28.86
CA ALA A 564 -12.39 6.48 -28.10
C ALA A 564 -11.89 7.65 -28.96
N GLU A 565 -11.53 7.41 -30.23
CA GLU A 565 -11.14 8.45 -31.18
C GLU A 565 -12.28 9.43 -31.48
N ALA A 566 -13.49 8.90 -31.67
CA ALA A 566 -14.69 9.72 -31.89
C ALA A 566 -15.00 10.58 -30.67
N ASN A 567 -14.93 10.00 -29.46
CA ASN A 567 -15.17 10.77 -28.24
C ASN A 567 -14.06 11.79 -27.98
N LEU A 568 -12.79 11.44 -28.20
CA LEU A 568 -11.66 12.37 -28.12
C LEU A 568 -11.86 13.57 -29.07
N SER A 569 -12.32 13.33 -30.29
CA SER A 569 -12.63 14.40 -31.26
C SER A 569 -13.73 15.33 -30.75
N ARG A 570 -14.75 14.77 -30.10
CA ARG A 570 -15.82 15.54 -29.44
C ARG A 570 -15.30 16.36 -28.27
N LEU A 571 -14.48 15.76 -27.39
CA LEU A 571 -13.87 16.43 -26.23
C LEU A 571 -12.96 17.59 -26.67
N LYS A 572 -12.12 17.38 -27.70
CA LYS A 572 -11.30 18.43 -28.32
C LYS A 572 -12.16 19.59 -28.83
N SER A 573 -13.25 19.27 -29.56
CA SER A 573 -14.18 20.26 -30.08
C SER A 573 -14.92 21.03 -28.97
N ALA A 574 -15.13 20.40 -27.81
CA ALA A 574 -15.72 21.02 -26.63
C ALA A 574 -14.73 21.91 -25.85
N GLY A 575 -13.43 21.85 -26.15
CA GLY A 575 -12.40 22.71 -25.57
C GLY A 575 -11.41 22.01 -24.65
N LEU A 576 -11.40 20.67 -24.59
CA LEU A 576 -10.37 19.94 -23.86
C LEU A 576 -8.98 20.25 -24.43
N ARG A 577 -8.04 20.63 -23.55
CA ARG A 577 -6.63 20.81 -23.94
C ARG A 577 -5.98 19.44 -24.10
N VAL A 578 -5.64 19.08 -25.33
CA VAL A 578 -4.95 17.82 -25.65
C VAL A 578 -3.54 18.13 -26.15
N LEU A 579 -2.53 17.52 -25.53
CA LEU A 579 -1.12 17.72 -25.85
C LEU A 579 -0.48 16.43 -26.36
N SER A 580 0.49 16.57 -27.26
CA SER A 580 1.38 15.46 -27.61
C SER A 580 2.42 15.23 -26.50
N SER A 581 3.08 14.08 -26.54
CA SER A 581 4.13 13.67 -25.59
C SER A 581 5.30 14.64 -25.46
N ASP A 582 5.55 15.48 -26.46
CA ASP A 582 6.68 16.41 -26.49
C ASP A 582 6.36 17.79 -25.89
N CYS A 583 5.08 18.05 -25.62
CA CYS A 583 4.58 19.32 -25.08
C CYS A 583 4.30 19.26 -23.56
N THR A 584 4.83 18.27 -22.83
CA THR A 584 4.55 18.15 -21.38
C THR A 584 5.04 19.34 -20.57
N ASN A 585 6.08 20.04 -21.06
CA ASN A 585 6.61 21.28 -20.47
C ASN A 585 5.62 22.46 -20.52
N GLU A 586 4.53 22.37 -21.29
CA GLU A 586 3.50 23.40 -21.34
C GLU A 586 2.40 23.21 -20.26
N ILE A 587 2.48 22.12 -19.49
CA ILE A 587 1.53 21.81 -18.43
C ILE A 587 1.96 22.55 -17.17
N ALA A 588 0.98 23.15 -16.47
CA ALA A 588 1.26 23.81 -15.20
C ALA A 588 1.61 22.75 -14.13
N PRO A 589 2.64 22.97 -13.30
CA PRO A 589 2.99 22.04 -12.24
C PRO A 589 1.90 22.02 -11.16
N THR A 590 1.76 20.88 -10.47
CA THR A 590 0.83 20.70 -9.35
C THR A 590 1.16 21.64 -8.17
N LEU A 591 2.43 21.97 -7.99
CA LEU A 591 2.91 22.99 -7.06
C LEU A 591 3.95 23.85 -7.78
N LYS A 592 3.71 25.16 -7.83
CA LYS A 592 4.63 26.08 -8.49
C LYS A 592 5.90 26.24 -7.66
N MET A 593 7.03 26.28 -8.35
CA MET A 593 8.35 26.49 -7.77
C MET A 593 9.03 27.69 -8.42
N THR A 594 9.84 28.43 -7.67
CA THR A 594 10.65 29.54 -8.22
C THR A 594 11.63 29.04 -9.28
N GLU A 595 12.27 27.90 -9.01
CA GLU A 595 13.12 27.17 -9.94
C GLU A 595 12.62 25.72 -10.01
N SER A 596 12.26 25.24 -11.21
CA SER A 596 11.88 23.83 -11.39
C SER A 596 13.10 22.95 -11.20
N ASP A 597 12.91 21.83 -10.50
CA ASP A 597 13.97 20.90 -10.17
C ASP A 597 13.43 19.47 -10.18
N TRP A 598 13.94 18.67 -11.12
CA TRP A 598 13.53 17.29 -11.35
C TRP A 598 13.72 16.38 -10.13
N ARG A 599 14.47 16.80 -9.12
CA ARG A 599 14.69 16.08 -7.87
C ARG A 599 13.49 16.13 -6.92
N PHE A 600 12.48 16.97 -7.19
CA PHE A 600 11.24 16.98 -6.40
C PHE A 600 10.15 16.12 -7.01
N ARG A 601 9.39 15.44 -6.15
CA ARG A 601 8.07 14.87 -6.46
C ARG A 601 7.02 15.58 -5.63
N VAL A 602 5.86 15.81 -6.23
CA VAL A 602 4.77 16.57 -5.62
C VAL A 602 3.46 15.82 -5.82
N ARG A 603 2.63 15.80 -4.78
CA ARG A 603 1.22 15.41 -4.84
C ARG A 603 0.37 16.39 -4.05
N LYS A 604 -0.83 16.68 -4.56
CA LYS A 604 -1.82 17.55 -3.91
C LYS A 604 -3.10 16.78 -3.60
N THR A 605 -3.69 17.06 -2.44
CA THR A 605 -4.99 16.53 -2.03
C THR A 605 -5.82 17.61 -1.32
N ASP A 606 -7.14 17.49 -1.36
CA ASP A 606 -8.13 18.43 -0.82
C ASP A 606 -8.92 17.77 0.33
N LEU A 607 -8.97 18.41 1.50
CA LEU A 607 -9.73 17.93 2.65
C LEU A 607 -11.23 18.32 2.60
N GLY A 608 -11.64 19.12 1.61
CA GLY A 608 -13.03 19.51 1.35
C GLY A 608 -13.56 20.60 2.30
N ASN A 609 -12.71 21.18 3.12
CA ASN A 609 -13.01 22.25 4.08
C ASN A 609 -12.21 23.55 3.81
N GLY A 610 -11.54 23.63 2.65
CA GLY A 610 -10.62 24.72 2.30
C GLY A 610 -9.17 24.49 2.74
N ASP A 611 -8.88 23.38 3.41
CA ASP A 611 -7.51 22.92 3.64
C ASP A 611 -7.05 21.96 2.54
N PHE A 612 -5.82 22.14 2.08
CA PHE A 612 -5.15 21.29 1.12
C PHE A 612 -3.87 20.71 1.72
N LEU A 613 -3.52 19.48 1.30
CA LEU A 613 -2.26 18.86 1.66
C LEU A 613 -1.37 18.74 0.44
N TYR A 614 -0.14 19.20 0.58
CA TYR A 614 0.94 19.06 -0.39
C TYR A 614 2.00 18.11 0.15
N PHE A 615 2.20 16.98 -0.51
CA PHE A 615 3.28 16.05 -0.23
C PHE A 615 4.45 16.40 -1.17
N VAL A 616 5.58 16.80 -0.60
CA VAL A 616 6.77 17.21 -1.36
C VAL A 616 7.94 16.36 -0.94
N MET A 617 8.56 15.68 -1.91
CA MET A 617 9.65 14.73 -1.67
C MET A 617 10.91 15.11 -2.43
N ASN A 618 12.04 15.11 -1.75
CA ASN A 618 13.36 15.11 -2.35
C ASN A 618 13.78 13.67 -2.67
N ILE A 619 13.95 13.33 -3.94
CA ILE A 619 14.36 11.98 -4.37
C ILE A 619 15.87 11.85 -4.59
N SER A 620 16.66 12.86 -4.20
CA SER A 620 18.10 12.89 -4.43
C SER A 620 18.91 12.61 -3.16
N GLY A 621 20.17 12.20 -3.35
CA GLY A 621 21.14 12.00 -2.28
C GLY A 621 21.72 13.29 -1.68
N GLN A 622 21.16 14.45 -2.00
CA GLN A 622 21.65 15.75 -1.57
C GLN A 622 20.58 16.47 -0.76
N THR A 623 21.01 17.26 0.23
CA THR A 623 20.13 18.26 0.84
C THR A 623 19.82 19.32 -0.21
N ILE A 624 18.53 19.59 -0.44
CA ILE A 624 18.08 20.58 -1.42
C ILE A 624 17.03 21.49 -0.80
N THR A 625 17.03 22.76 -1.20
CA THR A 625 16.05 23.74 -0.77
C THR A 625 15.11 24.07 -1.92
N GLY A 626 13.81 24.04 -1.65
CA GLY A 626 12.78 24.47 -2.59
C GLY A 626 12.06 25.72 -2.10
N THR A 627 11.68 26.59 -3.03
CA THR A 627 10.75 27.71 -2.77
C THR A 627 9.48 27.47 -3.56
N PHE A 628 8.35 27.45 -2.86
CA PHE A 628 7.07 26.97 -3.37
C PHE A 628 6.00 28.05 -3.25
N GLU A 629 5.05 28.02 -4.18
CA GLU A 629 3.89 28.90 -4.24
C GLU A 629 2.63 28.06 -4.52
N ALA A 630 1.75 27.97 -3.54
CA ALA A 630 0.45 27.31 -3.63
C ALA A 630 -0.65 28.31 -4.04
N GLU A 631 -1.58 27.85 -4.89
CA GLU A 631 -2.62 28.69 -5.51
C GLU A 631 -3.66 29.20 -4.51
N GLU A 632 -3.82 28.50 -3.39
CA GLU A 632 -4.77 28.80 -2.31
C GLU A 632 -4.47 30.12 -1.59
N ASN A 633 -3.24 30.65 -1.71
CA ASN A 633 -2.80 31.88 -1.05
C ASN A 633 -3.11 31.92 0.47
N SER A 634 -3.03 30.76 1.14
CA SER A 634 -3.47 30.54 2.52
C SER A 634 -2.31 30.24 3.48
N PRO A 635 -2.49 30.31 4.81
CA PRO A 635 -1.44 29.95 5.77
C PRO A 635 -0.87 28.55 5.53
N VAL A 636 0.42 28.37 5.82
CA VAL A 636 1.16 27.13 5.57
C VAL A 636 1.71 26.57 6.87
N ALA A 637 1.45 25.28 7.12
CA ALA A 637 2.01 24.52 8.22
C ALA A 637 2.62 23.21 7.74
N ARG A 638 3.67 22.74 8.41
CA ARG A 638 4.26 21.43 8.20
C ARG A 638 3.53 20.38 9.03
N CYS A 639 3.09 19.31 8.38
CA CYS A 639 2.59 18.11 9.04
C CYS A 639 3.75 17.18 9.35
N ASP A 640 4.18 17.14 10.62
CA ASP A 640 5.21 16.24 11.09
C ASP A 640 4.60 14.87 11.42
N ALA A 641 4.77 13.92 10.50
CA ALA A 641 4.26 12.57 10.65
C ALA A 641 5.06 11.72 11.64
N GLU A 642 6.27 12.13 12.06
CA GLU A 642 7.02 11.42 13.11
C GLU A 642 6.43 11.70 14.49
N GLN A 643 5.99 12.94 14.71
CA GLN A 643 5.47 13.42 16.00
C GLN A 643 3.94 13.52 16.04
N GLY A 644 3.25 13.49 14.90
CA GLY A 644 1.81 13.77 14.81
C GLY A 644 1.48 15.22 15.16
N LYS A 645 2.30 16.17 14.72
CA LYS A 645 2.15 17.60 15.07
C LYS A 645 2.12 18.49 13.84
N LEU A 646 1.52 19.66 13.99
CA LEU A 646 1.60 20.75 13.02
C LEU A 646 2.57 21.81 13.52
N PHE A 647 3.54 22.18 12.69
CA PHE A 647 4.50 23.25 12.97
C PHE A 647 4.38 24.36 11.95
N ARG A 648 4.43 25.62 12.39
CA ARG A 648 4.56 26.76 11.49
C ARG A 648 5.86 26.64 10.69
N VAL A 649 5.81 26.96 9.41
CA VAL A 649 7.00 27.03 8.56
C VAL A 649 7.60 28.44 8.69
N PRO A 650 8.86 28.59 9.16
CA PRO A 650 9.48 29.91 9.30
C PRO A 650 9.47 30.71 8.00
N GLY A 651 9.01 31.96 8.07
CA GLY A 651 8.97 32.86 6.91
C GLY A 651 7.90 32.53 5.87
N ALA A 652 7.05 31.52 6.09
CA ALA A 652 5.93 31.25 5.20
C ALA A 652 4.88 32.36 5.28
N SER A 653 4.30 32.71 4.14
CA SER A 653 3.24 33.72 4.05
C SER A 653 2.33 33.43 2.86
N ASN A 654 1.00 33.36 3.09
CA ASN A 654 -0.04 33.26 2.07
C ASN A 654 0.31 32.33 0.89
N GLY A 655 0.46 31.04 1.16
CA GLY A 655 0.76 30.01 0.15
C GLY A 655 2.21 29.98 -0.32
N ASN A 656 3.07 30.88 0.15
CA ASN A 656 4.49 30.91 -0.22
C ASN A 656 5.35 30.42 0.94
N TRP A 657 6.27 29.50 0.68
CA TRP A 657 7.23 29.04 1.69
C TRP A 657 8.55 28.55 1.07
N CYS A 658 9.59 28.52 1.90
CA CYS A 658 10.88 27.94 1.57
C CYS A 658 11.18 26.83 2.57
N TYR A 659 11.68 25.69 2.10
CA TYR A 659 11.97 24.55 2.96
C TYR A 659 13.18 23.75 2.46
N GLU A 660 14.04 23.35 3.40
CA GLU A 660 15.19 22.51 3.16
C GLU A 660 14.82 21.04 3.42
N PHE A 661 15.01 20.19 2.42
CA PHE A 661 14.72 18.77 2.49
C PHE A 661 16.03 17.98 2.61
N ALA A 662 16.10 17.12 3.62
CA ALA A 662 17.16 16.13 3.73
C ALA A 662 17.10 15.15 2.54
N PRO A 663 18.24 14.50 2.20
CA PRO A 663 18.28 13.48 1.15
C PRO A 663 17.17 12.45 1.30
N TYR A 664 16.48 12.11 0.21
CA TYR A 664 15.50 11.02 0.17
C TYR A 664 14.31 11.14 1.17
N THR A 665 13.95 12.36 1.57
CA THR A 665 12.84 12.59 2.52
C THR A 665 11.64 13.28 1.87
N MET A 666 10.45 12.94 2.35
CA MET A 666 9.22 13.70 2.09
C MET A 666 8.77 14.50 3.30
N THR A 667 8.11 15.62 3.04
CA THR A 667 7.35 16.38 4.03
C THR A 667 5.97 16.71 3.47
N ALA A 668 4.94 16.58 4.32
CA ALA A 668 3.59 17.03 4.01
C ALA A 668 3.37 18.45 4.55
N PHE A 669 2.72 19.31 3.77
CA PHE A 669 2.37 20.67 4.13
C PHE A 669 0.85 20.85 4.07
N LEU A 670 0.28 21.41 5.13
CA LEU A 670 -1.11 21.85 5.18
C LEU A 670 -1.17 23.32 4.74
N VAL A 671 -1.95 23.59 3.70
CA VAL A 671 -2.18 24.93 3.17
C VAL A 671 -3.67 25.24 3.29
N GLY A 672 -4.04 26.17 4.17
CA GLY A 672 -5.44 26.45 4.48
C GLY A 672 -5.67 27.04 5.87
N PRO A 673 -6.93 27.31 6.24
CA PRO A 673 -7.28 27.93 7.52
C PRO A 673 -6.79 27.16 8.75
N SER A 674 -6.72 25.82 8.69
CA SER A 674 -6.30 25.04 9.85
C SER A 674 -4.81 25.20 10.19
N ALA A 675 -3.98 25.63 9.22
CA ALA A 675 -2.55 25.87 9.42
C ALA A 675 -2.26 27.03 10.40
N GLU A 676 -3.22 27.93 10.65
CA GLU A 676 -3.07 29.01 11.65
C GLU A 676 -2.88 28.48 13.08
N ASN A 677 -3.45 27.31 13.36
CA ASN A 677 -3.39 26.63 14.65
C ASN A 677 -2.10 25.83 14.86
N ALA A 678 -1.20 25.82 13.88
CA ALA A 678 0.07 25.14 14.00
C ALA A 678 0.91 25.74 15.15
N ALA A 679 1.63 24.86 15.85
CA ALA A 679 2.52 25.26 16.91
C ALA A 679 3.68 26.12 16.37
N GLU A 680 4.36 26.81 17.27
CA GLU A 680 5.60 27.53 16.93
C GLU A 680 6.58 26.60 16.21
N PRO A 681 7.41 27.15 15.29
CA PRO A 681 8.32 26.34 14.50
C PRO A 681 9.14 25.38 15.36
N GLU A 682 9.33 24.16 14.86
CA GLU A 682 10.18 23.18 15.53
C GLU A 682 11.60 23.75 15.66
N ARG A 683 12.18 23.59 16.86
CA ARG A 683 13.57 23.96 17.08
C ARG A 683 14.46 22.95 16.37
N ILE A 684 15.28 23.42 15.45
CA ILE A 684 16.28 22.64 14.74
C ILE A 684 17.67 22.89 15.33
N PRO A 685 18.59 21.90 15.28
CA PRO A 685 19.95 22.07 15.77
C PRO A 685 20.70 23.15 14.99
N GLY A 686 21.31 24.09 15.71
CA GLY A 686 22.15 25.15 15.14
C GLY A 686 23.61 24.74 14.97
N GLU A 687 24.50 25.72 15.13
CA GLU A 687 25.95 25.53 15.04
C GLU A 687 26.48 24.61 16.15
N THR A 688 27.60 23.92 15.85
CA THR A 688 28.34 23.12 16.83
C THR A 688 29.00 24.04 17.86
N VAL A 689 28.63 23.84 19.12
CA VAL A 689 29.24 24.53 20.28
C VAL A 689 30.42 23.72 20.81
N VAL A 690 30.28 22.40 20.91
CA VAL A 690 31.34 21.50 21.38
C VAL A 690 31.40 20.27 20.47
N GLN A 691 32.59 19.99 19.94
CA GLN A 691 32.88 18.74 19.25
C GLN A 691 33.46 17.75 20.26
N LEU A 692 32.79 16.61 20.47
CA LEU A 692 33.35 15.56 21.33
C LEU A 692 34.45 14.81 20.57
N ASP A 693 35.53 14.47 21.27
CA ASP A 693 36.62 13.67 20.68
C ASP A 693 36.18 12.22 20.43
N ASP A 694 36.97 11.51 19.63
CA ASP A 694 36.65 10.17 19.15
C ASP A 694 36.98 9.05 20.16
N SER A 695 37.44 9.33 21.38
CA SER A 695 37.73 8.29 22.38
C SER A 695 36.49 7.88 23.17
N TRP A 696 36.11 6.61 23.06
CA TRP A 696 34.90 6.06 23.68
C TRP A 696 35.21 4.73 24.38
N GLN A 697 34.28 4.29 25.21
CA GLN A 697 34.20 2.90 25.61
C GLN A 697 32.99 2.26 24.95
N MET A 698 33.09 1.01 24.52
CA MET A 698 31.95 0.24 24.02
C MET A 698 31.84 -1.13 24.69
N CYS A 699 30.61 -1.63 24.79
CA CYS A 699 30.29 -2.94 25.30
C CYS A 699 29.15 -3.58 24.46
N PRO A 700 29.36 -4.73 23.80
CA PRO A 700 28.29 -5.46 23.15
C PRO A 700 27.39 -6.11 24.20
N VAL A 701 26.09 -5.83 24.15
CA VAL A 701 25.12 -6.26 25.17
C VAL A 701 24.07 -7.25 24.65
N LEU A 702 23.88 -7.31 23.34
CA LEU A 702 22.95 -8.22 22.70
C LEU A 702 23.53 -8.72 21.38
N ARG A 703 23.36 -10.01 21.11
CA ARG A 703 23.75 -10.59 19.82
C ARG A 703 22.65 -11.44 19.23
N PHE A 704 22.43 -11.25 17.94
CA PHE A 704 21.61 -12.09 17.08
C PHE A 704 22.49 -13.03 16.27
N LYS A 705 22.07 -14.28 16.15
CA LYS A 705 22.71 -15.29 15.30
C LYS A 705 21.65 -16.12 14.60
N VAL A 706 21.97 -16.56 13.38
CA VAL A 706 21.31 -17.73 12.80
C VAL A 706 21.92 -18.97 13.45
N GLY A 707 21.13 -19.61 14.31
CA GLY A 707 21.46 -20.89 14.93
C GLY A 707 21.10 -22.06 14.02
N ASP A 708 21.25 -23.28 14.52
CA ASP A 708 20.94 -24.48 13.74
C ASP A 708 19.44 -24.54 13.43
N HIS A 709 18.57 -24.34 14.42
CA HIS A 709 17.12 -24.51 14.25
C HIS A 709 16.30 -23.24 14.44
N ASP A 710 16.92 -22.11 14.82
CA ASP A 710 16.21 -20.85 15.09
C ASP A 710 17.15 -19.64 15.02
N TYR A 711 16.58 -18.44 14.94
CA TYR A 711 17.26 -17.21 15.31
C TYR A 711 17.49 -17.16 16.81
N GLU A 712 18.76 -17.10 17.21
CA GLU A 712 19.15 -17.03 18.61
C GLU A 712 19.45 -15.59 19.00
N GLN A 713 18.80 -15.15 20.08
CA GLN A 713 19.09 -13.88 20.74
C GLN A 713 19.80 -14.16 22.07
N THR A 714 21.02 -13.63 22.22
CA THR A 714 21.83 -13.83 23.44
C THR A 714 22.15 -12.50 24.11
N GLU A 715 21.68 -12.32 25.34
CA GLU A 715 22.12 -11.22 26.21
C GLU A 715 23.57 -11.46 26.66
N LEU A 716 24.42 -10.47 26.46
CA LEU A 716 25.85 -10.54 26.76
C LEU A 716 26.15 -9.85 28.10
N LYS A 717 25.67 -10.43 29.20
CA LYS A 717 25.66 -9.80 30.54
C LYS A 717 27.04 -9.47 31.10
N ASP A 718 28.05 -10.28 30.76
CA ASP A 718 29.41 -10.16 31.30
C ASP A 718 30.43 -9.74 30.23
N SER A 719 29.97 -9.10 29.13
CA SER A 719 30.85 -8.56 28.10
C SER A 719 31.77 -7.48 28.69
N PRO A 720 33.08 -7.51 28.40
CA PRO A 720 33.98 -6.48 28.88
C PRO A 720 33.79 -5.17 28.11
N TRP A 721 34.16 -4.06 28.75
CA TRP A 721 34.24 -2.76 28.09
C TRP A 721 35.56 -2.63 27.35
N TYR A 722 35.50 -2.19 26.10
CA TYR A 722 36.66 -1.94 25.25
C TYR A 722 36.82 -0.45 25.02
N GLY A 723 38.04 0.07 25.15
CA GLY A 723 38.36 1.39 24.60
C GLY A 723 38.27 1.36 23.09
N CYS A 724 37.57 2.30 22.48
CA CYS A 724 37.34 2.34 21.04
C CYS A 724 37.34 3.76 20.49
N LYS A 725 37.35 3.84 19.16
CA LYS A 725 36.99 5.05 18.42
C LYS A 725 35.59 4.92 17.83
N THR A 726 34.97 6.03 17.47
CA THR A 726 33.78 6.00 16.61
C THR A 726 34.15 5.39 15.26
N GLY A 727 33.26 4.60 14.68
CA GLY A 727 33.51 3.86 13.44
C GLY A 727 32.83 2.49 13.41
N ASP A 728 33.16 1.73 12.36
CA ASP A 728 32.59 0.41 12.10
C ASP A 728 32.97 -0.61 13.19
N TRP A 729 32.02 -1.49 13.54
CA TRP A 729 32.19 -2.57 14.50
C TRP A 729 33.06 -3.72 13.99
N CYS A 730 33.08 -3.96 12.67
CA CYS A 730 33.72 -5.13 12.08
C CYS A 730 35.16 -5.39 12.59
N PRO A 731 36.06 -4.38 12.69
CA PRO A 731 37.42 -4.58 13.20
C PRO A 731 37.51 -5.02 14.67
N VAL A 732 36.46 -4.84 15.48
CA VAL A 732 36.46 -5.10 16.93
C VAL A 732 35.58 -6.29 17.31
N LEU A 733 34.39 -6.38 16.72
CA LEU A 733 33.36 -7.39 17.07
C LEU A 733 33.27 -8.52 16.04
N GLY A 734 33.93 -8.38 14.88
CA GLY A 734 33.89 -9.30 13.76
C GLY A 734 32.81 -8.96 12.74
N GLU A 735 32.95 -9.52 11.54
CA GLU A 735 32.07 -9.29 10.39
C GLU A 735 30.65 -9.84 10.57
N ASP A 736 30.44 -10.76 11.51
CA ASP A 736 29.16 -11.45 11.73
C ASP A 736 28.38 -10.97 12.96
N PHE A 737 28.72 -9.77 13.47
CA PHE A 737 28.01 -9.17 14.58
C PHE A 737 26.75 -8.43 14.13
N SER A 738 25.59 -8.92 14.55
CA SER A 738 24.32 -8.19 14.57
C SER A 738 23.78 -8.11 15.98
N GLY A 739 23.28 -6.95 16.40
CA GLY A 739 22.70 -6.74 17.72
C GLY A 739 22.97 -5.36 18.29
N ASP A 740 23.19 -5.29 19.60
CA ASP A 740 23.28 -4.04 20.34
C ASP A 740 24.66 -3.82 20.95
N VAL A 741 25.16 -2.60 20.81
CA VAL A 741 26.39 -2.14 21.46
C VAL A 741 26.10 -0.85 22.21
N VAL A 742 26.46 -0.82 23.49
CA VAL A 742 26.39 0.39 24.31
C VAL A 742 27.73 1.10 24.29
N TYR A 743 27.73 2.34 23.85
CA TYR A 743 28.85 3.27 23.95
C TYR A 743 28.71 4.11 25.22
N ARG A 744 29.82 4.42 25.88
CA ARG A 744 29.90 5.35 27.02
C ARG A 744 31.03 6.35 26.81
N LYS A 745 30.75 7.61 27.14
CA LYS A 745 31.75 8.68 27.19
C LYS A 745 31.50 9.62 28.37
N GLU A 746 32.57 9.96 29.05
CA GLU A 746 32.59 11.04 30.03
C GLU A 746 33.23 12.28 29.41
N PHE A 747 32.63 13.44 29.63
CA PHE A 747 33.16 14.73 29.19
C PHE A 747 32.83 15.83 30.18
N ILE A 748 33.61 16.90 30.19
CA ILE A 748 33.47 18.01 31.13
C ILE A 748 33.08 19.28 30.37
N LEU A 749 32.07 19.98 30.86
CA LEU A 749 31.67 21.29 30.34
C LEU A 749 31.82 22.36 31.42
N SER A 750 32.51 23.45 31.09
CA SER A 750 32.62 24.62 31.96
C SER A 750 31.43 25.57 31.85
N ASP A 751 30.72 25.52 30.72
CA ASP A 751 29.53 26.32 30.44
C ASP A 751 28.61 25.48 29.54
N ILE A 752 27.31 25.48 29.85
CA ILE A 752 26.28 24.80 29.07
C ILE A 752 25.35 25.80 28.35
N SER A 753 25.60 27.10 28.53
CA SER A 753 24.79 28.17 27.97
C SER A 753 24.79 28.09 26.45
N GLY A 754 23.59 28.05 25.88
CA GLY A 754 23.41 27.96 24.43
C GLY A 754 23.68 26.58 23.84
N ILE A 755 23.64 25.50 24.63
CA ILE A 755 23.58 24.12 24.14
C ILE A 755 22.16 23.59 24.32
N SER A 756 21.51 23.21 23.22
CA SER A 756 20.14 22.66 23.24
C SER A 756 20.05 21.25 22.67
N PHE A 757 21.04 20.81 21.91
CA PHE A 757 21.01 19.54 21.19
C PHE A 757 22.30 18.73 21.29
N LEU A 758 22.14 17.41 21.22
CA LEU A 758 23.18 16.44 20.98
C LEU A 758 22.96 15.86 19.58
N ASP A 759 23.99 15.92 18.74
CA ASP A 759 24.02 15.35 17.40
C ASP A 759 25.02 14.19 17.38
N LEU A 760 24.55 12.98 17.11
CA LEU A 760 25.41 11.79 17.05
C LEU A 760 26.15 11.67 15.70
N GLY A 761 25.84 12.52 14.72
CA GLY A 761 26.33 12.38 13.36
C GLY A 761 25.76 11.13 12.69
N ASN A 762 26.61 10.36 12.01
CA ASN A 762 26.20 9.14 11.33
C ASN A 762 26.13 7.96 12.31
N VAL A 763 24.99 7.26 12.31
CA VAL A 763 24.72 6.07 13.13
C VAL A 763 24.19 4.97 12.22
N LYS A 764 24.67 3.75 12.43
CA LYS A 764 24.24 2.55 11.71
C LYS A 764 23.67 1.53 12.70
N TYR A 765 22.35 1.38 12.84
CA TYR A 765 21.25 2.06 12.10
C TYR A 765 20.13 2.62 13.00
N ALA A 766 20.11 2.29 14.28
CA ALA A 766 19.22 2.91 15.27
C ALA A 766 20.02 3.26 16.54
N ALA A 767 19.57 4.28 17.28
CA ALA A 767 20.19 4.68 18.54
C ALA A 767 19.15 5.00 19.62
N GLU A 768 19.47 4.60 20.84
CA GLU A 768 18.82 5.04 22.09
C GLU A 768 19.85 5.79 22.92
N VAL A 769 19.49 6.96 23.45
CA VAL A 769 20.44 7.86 24.11
C VAL A 769 20.04 8.14 25.55
N THR A 770 21.03 8.10 26.44
CA THR A 770 20.90 8.50 27.85
C THR A 770 22.02 9.47 28.21
N LEU A 771 21.68 10.60 28.81
CA LEU A 771 22.63 11.60 29.29
C LEU A 771 22.42 11.80 30.80
N ASN A 772 23.46 11.57 31.59
CA ASN A 772 23.42 11.65 33.06
C ASN A 772 22.31 10.80 33.69
N GLY A 773 22.02 9.63 33.11
CA GLY A 773 20.96 8.73 33.55
C GLY A 773 19.55 9.11 33.08
N ILE A 774 19.39 10.20 32.33
CA ILE A 774 18.11 10.65 31.77
C ILE A 774 18.05 10.26 30.30
N SER A 775 17.01 9.52 29.89
CA SER A 775 16.80 9.17 28.49
C SER A 775 16.47 10.41 27.67
N LEU A 776 17.15 10.57 26.52
CA LEU A 776 16.82 11.58 25.52
C LEU A 776 15.91 11.04 24.41
N GLY A 777 15.52 9.77 24.50
CA GLY A 777 14.71 9.07 23.50
C GLY A 777 15.54 8.22 22.53
N ARG A 778 14.94 7.92 21.38
CA ARG A 778 15.50 7.03 20.36
C ARG A 778 15.26 7.58 18.95
N ARG A 779 16.08 7.16 17.99
CA ARG A 779 15.99 7.49 16.56
C ARG A 779 16.33 6.27 15.72
N ILE A 780 15.70 6.15 14.55
CA ILE A 780 15.86 5.02 13.61
C ILE A 780 16.20 5.43 12.18
N TYR A 781 16.39 6.73 11.95
CA TYR A 781 16.87 7.30 10.71
C TYR A 781 17.45 8.69 10.99
N SER A 782 18.22 9.19 10.04
CA SER A 782 18.83 10.52 10.08
C SER A 782 17.79 11.64 10.08
N PRO A 783 18.04 12.79 10.73
CA PRO A 783 19.21 13.10 11.57
C PRO A 783 19.11 12.53 12.99
N PHE A 784 20.21 11.99 13.52
CA PHE A 784 20.32 11.45 14.88
C PHE A 784 20.56 12.55 15.92
N VAL A 785 19.60 13.47 16.00
CA VAL A 785 19.64 14.66 16.86
C VAL A 785 18.62 14.56 17.98
N PHE A 786 19.06 14.89 19.19
CA PHE A 786 18.31 14.78 20.43
C PHE A 786 18.34 16.10 21.19
N SER A 787 17.22 16.54 21.74
CA SER A 787 17.23 17.68 22.67
C SER A 787 17.87 17.24 23.99
N VAL A 788 18.85 18.01 24.48
CA VAL A 788 19.50 17.69 25.77
C VAL A 788 18.69 18.19 26.97
N GLY A 789 17.78 19.16 26.77
CA GLY A 789 16.92 19.70 27.80
C GLY A 789 17.65 20.00 29.12
N GLY A 790 17.06 19.60 30.25
CA GLY A 790 17.68 19.70 31.58
C GLY A 790 18.63 18.53 31.93
N ALA A 791 18.94 17.64 30.99
CA ALA A 791 19.81 16.49 31.25
C ALA A 791 21.30 16.87 31.26
N LEU A 792 21.69 17.90 30.50
CA LEU A 792 23.05 18.42 30.47
C LEU A 792 23.33 19.29 31.71
N LYS A 793 24.55 19.22 32.26
CA LYS A 793 24.97 20.02 33.43
C LYS A 793 26.39 20.53 33.29
N GLU A 794 26.73 21.59 34.04
CA GLU A 794 28.11 22.01 34.23
C GLU A 794 28.91 20.93 34.99
N GLY A 795 30.20 20.81 34.70
CA GLY A 795 31.08 19.77 35.22
C GLY A 795 30.99 18.47 34.42
N THR A 796 31.14 17.33 35.11
CA THR A 796 31.23 16.01 34.47
C THR A 796 29.86 15.52 34.00
N ASN A 797 29.77 15.15 32.73
CA ASN A 797 28.62 14.54 32.09
C ASN A 797 28.96 13.12 31.63
N VAL A 798 28.00 12.20 31.75
CA VAL A 798 28.12 10.82 31.26
C VAL A 798 27.08 10.60 30.18
N LEU A 799 27.54 10.32 28.95
CA LEU A 799 26.70 10.01 27.80
C LEU A 799 26.79 8.52 27.49
N GLU A 800 25.62 7.89 27.36
CA GLU A 800 25.48 6.52 26.90
C GLU A 800 24.63 6.48 25.62
N VAL A 801 25.14 5.76 24.61
CA VAL A 801 24.46 5.59 23.32
C VAL A 801 24.40 4.10 23.02
N LYS A 802 23.20 3.52 23.05
CA LYS A 802 22.99 2.15 22.58
C LYS A 802 22.69 2.18 21.09
N VAL A 803 23.54 1.56 20.28
CA VAL A 803 23.37 1.46 18.83
C VAL A 803 22.98 0.04 18.45
N THR A 804 22.08 -0.07 17.46
CA THR A 804 21.59 -1.35 16.90
C THR A 804 21.72 -1.36 15.40
N ASN A 805 22.29 -2.42 14.83
CA ASN A 805 22.42 -2.60 13.39
C ASN A 805 21.32 -3.53 12.81
N THR A 806 21.50 -3.98 11.56
CA THR A 806 20.56 -4.89 10.90
C THR A 806 20.96 -6.36 11.07
N LEU A 807 20.15 -7.28 10.55
CA LEU A 807 20.42 -8.71 10.57
C LEU A 807 21.37 -9.16 9.43
N ALA A 808 21.78 -8.26 8.54
CA ALA A 808 22.65 -8.56 7.39
C ALA A 808 23.94 -9.28 7.80
N ASN A 809 24.66 -8.76 8.79
CA ASN A 809 25.93 -9.32 9.25
C ASN A 809 25.77 -10.75 9.81
N ALA A 810 24.68 -11.04 10.53
CA ALA A 810 24.44 -12.39 11.05
C ALA A 810 24.05 -13.42 9.98
N ILE A 811 23.47 -13.00 8.85
CA ILE A 811 22.95 -13.89 7.78
C ILE A 811 23.95 -14.07 6.63
N SER A 812 24.71 -13.04 6.30
CA SER A 812 25.65 -13.04 5.18
C SER A 812 26.82 -14.04 5.23
N PRO A 813 27.28 -14.58 6.39
CA PRO A 813 28.36 -15.54 6.43
C PRO A 813 28.08 -16.83 5.64
N GLU A 814 29.10 -17.36 4.97
CA GLU A 814 29.00 -18.58 4.16
C GLU A 814 28.55 -19.82 4.96
N ARG A 815 28.84 -19.86 6.27
CA ARG A 815 28.34 -20.91 7.16
C ARG A 815 26.81 -20.98 7.19
N VAL A 816 26.14 -19.82 7.14
CA VAL A 816 24.68 -19.73 7.14
C VAL A 816 24.12 -20.19 5.81
N LYS A 817 24.75 -19.81 4.70
CA LYS A 817 24.37 -20.30 3.36
C LYS A 817 24.43 -21.83 3.30
N LYS A 818 25.52 -22.42 3.80
CA LYS A 818 25.69 -23.88 3.86
C LYS A 818 24.66 -24.56 4.76
N LEU A 819 24.40 -23.98 5.93
CA LEU A 819 23.39 -24.48 6.87
C LEU A 819 22.01 -24.52 6.22
N TRP A 820 21.56 -23.41 5.62
CA TRP A 820 20.26 -23.36 4.94
C TRP A 820 20.20 -24.29 3.73
N ASN A 821 21.29 -24.45 2.98
CA ASN A 821 21.35 -25.42 1.89
C ASN A 821 21.26 -26.88 2.36
N SER A 822 21.48 -27.17 3.65
CA SER A 822 21.25 -28.52 4.21
C SER A 822 19.78 -28.80 4.56
N TYR A 823 18.93 -27.77 4.64
CA TYR A 823 17.52 -27.91 5.04
C TYR A 823 16.54 -28.12 3.89
N PHE A 824 16.98 -27.90 2.65
CA PHE A 824 16.08 -27.90 1.49
C PHE A 824 16.71 -28.58 0.29
N ASP A 825 15.91 -29.37 -0.41
CA ASP A 825 16.32 -30.08 -1.63
C ASP A 825 16.54 -29.14 -2.82
N LEU A 826 15.89 -27.97 -2.85
CA LEU A 826 15.94 -27.01 -3.97
C LEU A 826 16.46 -25.64 -3.50
N PRO A 827 17.26 -24.92 -4.31
CA PRO A 827 17.67 -23.54 -4.01
C PRO A 827 16.49 -22.55 -4.04
N SER A 828 16.53 -21.53 -3.17
CA SER A 828 15.64 -20.37 -3.31
C SER A 828 16.12 -19.51 -4.49
N PRO A 829 15.22 -19.06 -5.39
CA PRO A 829 15.59 -18.23 -6.53
C PRO A 829 16.09 -16.83 -6.11
N TYR A 830 15.74 -16.38 -4.91
CA TYR A 830 16.05 -15.04 -4.42
C TYR A 830 17.29 -14.98 -3.52
N GLU A 831 17.89 -16.11 -3.16
CA GLU A 831 18.93 -16.16 -2.13
C GLU A 831 20.17 -15.33 -2.49
N ASP A 832 20.67 -15.49 -3.72
CA ASP A 832 21.86 -14.77 -4.18
C ASP A 832 21.59 -13.28 -4.39
N LEU A 833 20.38 -12.92 -4.85
CA LEU A 833 19.93 -11.54 -5.00
C LEU A 833 19.91 -10.83 -3.64
N GLN A 834 19.25 -11.42 -2.64
CA GLN A 834 19.14 -10.84 -1.30
C GLN A 834 20.50 -10.71 -0.62
N ARG A 835 21.41 -11.68 -0.79
CA ARG A 835 22.79 -11.56 -0.29
C ARG A 835 23.57 -10.42 -0.96
N SER A 836 23.27 -10.08 -2.21
CA SER A 836 23.86 -8.91 -2.84
C SER A 836 23.40 -7.61 -2.18
N PHE A 837 22.12 -7.55 -1.80
CA PHE A 837 21.50 -6.42 -1.11
C PHE A 837 22.01 -6.24 0.32
N GLU A 838 22.22 -7.34 1.05
CA GLU A 838 22.71 -7.31 2.45
C GLU A 838 24.08 -6.63 2.60
N LYS A 839 24.93 -6.69 1.56
CA LYS A 839 26.27 -6.06 1.56
C LYS A 839 26.22 -4.55 1.71
N GLU A 840 25.13 -3.91 1.29
CA GLU A 840 24.94 -2.47 1.44
C GLU A 840 24.77 -2.07 2.91
N SER A 841 24.57 -3.02 3.83
CA SER A 841 24.25 -2.78 5.23
C SER A 841 25.25 -3.37 6.23
N PHE A 842 26.48 -3.60 5.79
CA PHE A 842 27.51 -4.21 6.66
C PHE A 842 28.13 -3.24 7.66
N GLU A 843 28.38 -2.00 7.26
CA GLU A 843 28.91 -0.96 8.14
C GLU A 843 27.95 -0.75 9.33
N SER A 844 28.46 -0.88 10.55
CA SER A 844 27.64 -0.87 11.77
C SER A 844 28.29 -0.06 12.88
N GLY A 845 27.51 0.68 13.66
CA GLY A 845 28.00 1.38 14.86
C GLY A 845 27.77 2.88 14.90
N LEU A 846 28.36 3.49 15.94
CA LEU A 846 28.41 4.95 16.12
C LEU A 846 29.57 5.49 15.28
N ILE A 847 29.27 5.97 14.07
CA ILE A 847 30.27 6.44 13.11
C ILE A 847 30.71 7.88 13.45
N GLY A 848 29.78 8.70 13.93
CA GLY A 848 30.04 10.09 14.31
C GLY A 848 30.08 11.03 13.11
N PRO A 849 30.66 12.24 13.27
CA PRO A 849 31.19 12.79 14.52
C PRO A 849 30.07 13.16 15.52
N VAL A 850 30.36 13.08 16.83
CA VAL A 850 29.40 13.41 17.90
C VAL A 850 29.64 14.83 18.42
N SER A 851 28.60 15.67 18.46
CA SER A 851 28.71 17.07 18.84
C SER A 851 27.54 17.58 19.66
N LEU A 852 27.78 18.65 20.43
CA LEU A 852 26.76 19.43 21.12
C LEU A 852 26.50 20.71 20.33
N LYS A 853 25.23 20.99 20.07
CA LYS A 853 24.76 22.06 19.18
C LYS A 853 23.82 23.02 19.90
N LYS A 854 23.77 24.24 19.37
CA LYS A 854 22.91 25.32 19.87
C LYS A 854 21.43 25.04 19.64
#